data_AF-F0T998-F1
#
_entry.id   AF-F0T998-F1
#
_cell.length_a   1.000
_cell.length_b   1.000
_cell.length_c   1.000
_cell.angle_alpha   90.00
_cell.angle_beta   90.00
_cell.angle_gamma   90.00
#
_symmetry.space_group_name_H-M   'P 1'
#
loop_
_entity.id
_entity.type
_entity.pdbx_description
1 polymer ?
#
loop_
_entity_poly.entity_id
_entity_poly.type
_entity_poly.pdbx_seq_one_letter_code
_entity_poly.pdbx_strand_id
1 'polypeptide(L)'
;MAVKTDEDSNLILCKALFKNSLDPILLTKIDGTIFYANPAAEALFGYTKAEICKLGRKGIVDSLDKNLSLLLQQRIDYGKAKGEVTMIKKDGTKFPAEISTSIFSYAGNNDCTFMIVRDISKRKLNEKQIEYHSMLLSSVDYAVVGVDENFKINYWNNGAEDTYGYTESEAIGKTTHKLLRHKKFLYKNMELRPKTTFIIDTFNKKMEKIVAEVNSTKIVDNSGNKGYLIVYHDITDKQQEKEIKKKLREHEHILTDQLQTTNIDLKIMTEKLKATNKELMLQQDYLLNLNQELEEREELSQALNRVNAHINSKHSYDEIMEFILEEGVKSIGAESSVINLLENDKWVVKYSYNFPDSIKGQVKTYGESPTSVYVVNERKAVAFNDAVSDPRVDRESMKADGIASLLVAPILINDAVIGVIAFYRHESQVVFSEAQVDFADKLASSLSYAVENSKLFETIKKSEKKYHSLYSAMNEGVALHELVYNSRGEAVDYVVTDINNSYETLVGLSEEEVIGRKASDIYGIGKPPYLDIYSRVASTGVSEKFKTYYEPLQKHFSISVISPDKNSFATVFEDISSRIEYERKLHKSEEKYRNIINNLQDGFIRVNTESKIVMVSPSAAMMLGYSSSKTMQGVEVKTLFSDSTQLSGIIHLLNRKGEVKNLESTLIKLDGGSFYASLNCQYHLGEHGQKKGIDMFVKDITEQKQTEADLEKSRNNLAEAQRIALIGSWEWEVETDELSWSDELYSIFNLDKKHYTPTMKSFFKYLHPEDREFVSKQFNTIVLDDEKVKFDFKVVLNNVSTRILTALAEVTDHDLAGNAKKIMGIYQDVTEIKLAEQEILTGKSVIEAINNVFQESLTAESEKEVVMKCLEVAEDLTGSEFGFLGEINKKGRLDDRALSPPGWSKCETENATELLKDMEIVSYWGRTIKESRSQLVNDPNSDPDSRGLPDGHPPINNFLGVPLKEGAKTIGMIALANKKGGYTHQDKRNIETLSVAFVEVLLRKKAEVEITNHMKRLAQSNKELEQFAYITSHDLREPLRMITSFLQLLQRRYEDKLDDDANEFIEFAVAGAKRLDNMTNDLLSYSRIASSKRQIKLVNFEEVLKETLQNLKVPIEENKAVITHEPLPTIKGDAKLKIQLFQNIIGNAIKYRSEKTPEIHISAKKENDHYLFSIKDNGIGMSKQHLDKIFTIFQRLHTHEEYEGTGIGLAIAQKIVHQQGGTIWAKSEPGKGSTFYFTIPIKPTN
;
A
#
# COMPACT_ATOMS: atom_id res chain seq x y z
N MET A 1 41.85 -88.59 50.26
CA MET A 1 42.91 -89.31 49.50
C MET A 1 43.77 -88.26 48.79
N ALA A 2 44.99 -88.60 48.37
CA ALA A 2 46.09 -87.64 48.16
C ALA A 2 45.90 -86.51 47.12
N VAL A 3 46.64 -85.44 47.40
CA VAL A 3 47.07 -84.27 46.60
C VAL A 3 47.59 -84.61 45.18
N LYS A 4 47.57 -83.59 44.29
CA LYS A 4 47.97 -83.51 42.85
C LYS A 4 46.77 -83.71 41.90
N THR A 5 46.41 -82.82 40.96
CA THR A 5 47.13 -81.68 40.32
C THR A 5 46.20 -80.49 39.99
N ASP A 6 46.22 -79.41 40.77
CA ASP A 6 45.48 -78.16 40.45
C ASP A 6 46.29 -77.18 39.57
N GLU A 7 47.62 -77.32 39.58
CA GLU A 7 48.53 -76.48 38.80
C GLU A 7 48.40 -76.72 37.29
N ASP A 8 48.20 -77.97 36.85
CA ASP A 8 48.03 -78.30 35.42
C ASP A 8 46.73 -77.74 34.84
N SER A 9 45.63 -77.80 35.58
CA SER A 9 44.34 -77.24 35.13
C SER A 9 44.38 -75.73 34.96
N ASN A 10 44.99 -75.03 35.92
CA ASN A 10 45.20 -73.59 35.83
C ASN A 10 46.22 -73.22 34.74
N LEU A 11 47.28 -74.02 34.53
CA LEU A 11 48.24 -73.83 33.45
C LEU A 11 47.61 -74.03 32.06
N ILE A 12 46.69 -74.99 31.91
CA ILE A 12 45.91 -75.20 30.69
C ILE A 12 44.97 -74.01 30.45
N LEU A 13 44.26 -73.54 31.48
CA LEU A 13 43.36 -72.39 31.37
C LEU A 13 44.11 -71.10 31.00
N CYS A 14 45.22 -70.79 31.67
CA CYS A 14 46.06 -69.63 31.35
C CYS A 14 46.65 -69.71 29.93
N LYS A 15 47.08 -70.90 29.48
CA LYS A 15 47.51 -71.11 28.08
C LYS A 15 46.36 -70.91 27.08
N ALA A 16 45.14 -71.36 27.41
CA ALA A 16 43.97 -71.19 26.57
C ALA A 16 43.54 -69.71 26.47
N LEU A 17 43.50 -68.99 27.59
CA LEU A 17 43.19 -67.55 27.63
C LEU A 17 44.23 -66.73 26.84
N PHE A 18 45.53 -67.01 27.04
CA PHE A 18 46.61 -66.31 26.33
C PHE A 18 46.63 -66.60 24.82
N LYS A 19 46.31 -67.84 24.42
CA LYS A 19 46.27 -68.25 23.00
C LYS A 19 45.04 -67.73 22.26
N ASN A 20 43.88 -67.65 22.93
CA ASN A 20 42.63 -67.16 22.35
C ASN A 20 42.40 -65.65 22.59
N SER A 21 43.37 -64.94 23.17
CA SER A 21 43.35 -63.48 23.32
C SER A 21 43.32 -62.81 21.94
N LEU A 22 42.35 -61.91 21.75
CA LEU A 22 42.26 -61.04 20.57
C LEU A 22 43.30 -59.91 20.61
N ASP A 23 43.73 -59.48 21.81
CA ASP A 23 44.81 -58.51 21.98
C ASP A 23 46.18 -59.16 21.68
N PRO A 24 47.08 -58.49 20.94
CA PRO A 24 48.50 -58.84 20.78
C PRO A 24 49.27 -58.77 22.11
N ILE A 25 49.90 -59.89 22.53
CA ILE A 25 50.66 -59.98 23.79
C ILE A 25 52.07 -60.54 23.56
N LEU A 26 53.06 -59.84 24.11
CA LEU A 26 54.48 -60.21 24.15
C LEU A 26 54.93 -60.44 25.60
N LEU A 27 55.77 -61.45 25.83
CA LEU A 27 56.50 -61.64 27.09
C LEU A 27 57.99 -61.34 26.84
N THR A 28 58.53 -60.40 27.61
CA THR A 28 59.87 -59.83 27.40
C THR A 28 60.63 -59.69 28.72
N LYS A 29 61.96 -59.77 28.71
CA LYS A 29 62.79 -59.40 29.87
C LYS A 29 62.89 -57.86 29.98
N ILE A 30 63.31 -57.34 31.13
CA ILE A 30 63.48 -55.88 31.31
C ILE A 30 64.40 -55.26 30.24
N ASP A 31 65.46 -55.97 29.84
CA ASP A 31 66.41 -55.56 28.79
C ASP A 31 65.76 -55.34 27.39
N GLY A 32 64.60 -55.93 27.13
CA GLY A 32 63.88 -55.90 25.86
C GLY A 32 64.02 -57.16 25.01
N THR A 33 64.64 -58.24 25.51
CA THR A 33 64.61 -59.57 24.87
C THR A 33 63.21 -60.16 24.94
N ILE A 34 62.62 -60.49 23.80
CA ILE A 34 61.30 -61.12 23.71
C ILE A 34 61.49 -62.64 23.74
N PHE A 35 60.78 -63.34 24.62
CA PHE A 35 60.87 -64.81 24.73
C PHE A 35 59.53 -65.53 24.47
N TYR A 36 58.43 -64.79 24.31
CA TYR A 36 57.16 -65.34 23.86
C TYR A 36 56.29 -64.28 23.17
N ALA A 37 55.51 -64.69 22.18
CA ALA A 37 54.46 -63.91 21.52
C ALA A 37 53.21 -64.79 21.36
N ASN A 38 52.00 -64.20 21.39
CA ASN A 38 50.74 -64.89 21.09
C ASN A 38 50.37 -64.80 19.59
N PRO A 39 49.38 -65.57 19.10
CA PRO A 39 48.99 -65.55 17.69
C PRO A 39 48.53 -64.17 17.18
N ALA A 40 47.89 -63.36 18.05
CA ALA A 40 47.49 -62.00 17.70
C ALA A 40 48.71 -61.08 17.47
N ALA A 41 49.82 -61.27 18.19
CA ALA A 41 51.06 -60.56 17.93
C ALA A 41 51.77 -61.02 16.65
N GLU A 42 51.72 -62.31 16.31
CA GLU A 42 52.20 -62.79 15.00
C GLU A 42 51.43 -62.14 13.85
N ALA A 43 50.10 -62.02 13.99
CA ALA A 43 49.24 -61.34 13.02
C ALA A 43 49.49 -59.83 12.91
N LEU A 44 49.71 -59.12 14.03
CA LEU A 44 49.93 -57.66 14.02
C LEU A 44 51.25 -57.26 13.33
N PHE A 45 52.35 -57.96 13.65
CA PHE A 45 53.68 -57.58 13.17
C PHE A 45 54.08 -58.25 11.84
N GLY A 46 53.37 -59.30 11.42
CA GLY A 46 53.68 -60.07 10.21
C GLY A 46 54.87 -61.04 10.37
N TYR A 47 55.44 -61.15 11.57
CA TYR A 47 56.51 -62.05 11.93
C TYR A 47 55.97 -63.29 12.65
N THR A 48 56.56 -64.46 12.39
CA THR A 48 56.32 -65.64 13.24
C THR A 48 56.89 -65.42 14.65
N LYS A 49 56.35 -66.11 15.65
CA LYS A 49 56.81 -66.04 17.04
C LYS A 49 58.33 -66.26 17.18
N ALA A 50 58.90 -67.15 16.38
CA ALA A 50 60.34 -67.41 16.36
C ALA A 50 61.14 -66.22 15.81
N GLU A 51 60.64 -65.54 14.78
CA GLU A 51 61.24 -64.29 14.25
C GLU A 51 61.13 -63.15 15.27
N ILE A 52 59.96 -62.95 15.90
CA ILE A 52 59.76 -61.91 16.93
C ILE A 52 60.74 -62.11 18.10
N CYS A 53 60.89 -63.34 18.60
CA CYS A 53 61.82 -63.63 19.69
C CYS A 53 63.28 -63.42 19.31
N LYS A 54 63.66 -63.63 18.04
CA LYS A 54 65.01 -63.40 17.53
C LYS A 54 65.32 -61.91 17.32
N LEU A 55 64.33 -61.11 16.94
CA LEU A 55 64.46 -59.67 16.72
C LEU A 55 64.53 -58.86 18.02
N GLY A 56 63.73 -59.24 19.02
CA GLY A 56 63.60 -58.49 20.28
C GLY A 56 63.03 -57.08 20.07
N ARG A 57 63.02 -56.26 21.14
CA ARG A 57 62.47 -54.88 21.10
C ARG A 57 63.05 -54.03 19.97
N LYS A 58 64.36 -54.12 19.70
CA LYS A 58 65.05 -53.31 18.68
C LYS A 58 64.60 -53.59 17.24
N GLY A 59 63.95 -54.71 16.97
CA GLY A 59 63.45 -55.04 15.63
C GLY A 59 61.95 -54.79 15.41
N ILE A 60 61.20 -54.34 16.43
CA ILE A 60 59.75 -54.06 16.34
C ILE A 60 59.33 -52.69 16.88
N VAL A 61 60.25 -51.94 17.52
CA VAL A 61 60.03 -50.58 18.02
C VAL A 61 61.01 -49.63 17.33
N ASP A 62 60.57 -48.45 16.94
CA ASP A 62 61.47 -47.41 16.43
C ASP A 62 62.39 -46.90 17.55
N SER A 63 63.70 -47.04 17.36
CA SER A 63 64.72 -46.58 18.31
C SER A 63 64.86 -45.06 18.40
N LEU A 64 64.29 -44.31 17.45
CA LEU A 64 64.28 -42.84 17.44
C LEU A 64 63.02 -42.24 18.07
N ASP A 65 62.08 -43.06 18.54
CA ASP A 65 60.86 -42.57 19.19
C ASP A 65 61.16 -41.88 20.53
N LYS A 66 60.73 -40.61 20.65
CA LYS A 66 61.00 -39.75 21.81
C LYS A 66 60.34 -40.26 23.10
N ASN A 67 59.24 -41.01 23.01
CA ASN A 67 58.50 -41.50 24.17
C ASN A 67 59.05 -42.83 24.71
N LEU A 68 59.81 -43.59 23.90
CA LEU A 68 60.31 -44.91 24.28
C LEU A 68 61.15 -44.87 25.57
N SER A 69 62.09 -43.92 25.67
CA SER A 69 62.94 -43.76 26.86
C SER A 69 62.13 -43.45 28.12
N LEU A 70 61.10 -42.59 28.00
CA LEU A 70 60.21 -42.23 29.11
C LEU A 70 59.39 -43.44 29.59
N LEU A 71 58.82 -44.21 28.66
CA LEU A 71 58.02 -45.39 28.99
C LEU A 71 58.85 -46.52 29.61
N LEU A 72 60.11 -46.68 29.19
CA LEU A 72 61.04 -47.62 29.81
C LEU A 72 61.41 -47.19 31.23
N GLN A 73 61.64 -45.90 31.47
CA GLN A 73 61.93 -45.37 32.81
C GLN A 73 60.72 -45.52 33.74
N GLN A 74 59.53 -45.10 33.32
CA GLN A 74 58.28 -45.27 34.08
C GLN A 74 58.04 -46.74 34.47
N ARG A 75 58.36 -47.68 33.58
CA ARG A 75 58.20 -49.12 33.86
C ARG A 75 59.15 -49.61 34.96
N ILE A 76 60.37 -49.05 35.03
CA ILE A 76 61.34 -49.34 36.08
C ILE A 76 60.86 -48.72 37.41
N ASP A 77 60.48 -47.45 37.39
CA ASP A 77 60.14 -46.68 38.60
C ASP A 77 58.84 -47.17 39.27
N TYR A 78 57.83 -47.55 38.48
CA TYR A 78 56.48 -47.87 38.97
C TYR A 78 56.06 -49.33 38.75
N GLY A 79 56.95 -50.17 38.24
CA GLY A 79 56.67 -51.57 37.87
C GLY A 79 55.72 -51.75 36.68
N LYS A 80 55.17 -50.67 36.11
CA LYS A 80 54.26 -50.66 34.98
C LYS A 80 54.33 -49.33 34.22
N ALA A 81 54.08 -49.37 32.91
CA ALA A 81 53.95 -48.20 32.06
C ALA A 81 52.86 -48.41 31.01
N LYS A 82 52.22 -47.31 30.60
CA LYS A 82 51.28 -47.28 29.48
C LYS A 82 51.49 -45.98 28.69
N GLY A 83 51.56 -46.07 27.36
CA GLY A 83 51.64 -44.89 26.49
C GLY A 83 51.86 -45.24 25.02
N GLU A 84 52.00 -44.20 24.20
CA GLU A 84 52.12 -44.30 22.75
C GLU A 84 53.59 -44.38 22.32
N VAL A 85 53.89 -45.29 21.38
CA VAL A 85 55.22 -45.47 20.79
C VAL A 85 55.09 -45.90 19.32
N THR A 86 56.05 -45.51 18.49
CA THR A 86 56.14 -45.92 17.09
C THR A 86 56.71 -47.34 16.98
N MET A 87 55.94 -48.23 16.38
CA MET A 87 56.28 -49.64 16.15
C MET A 87 56.53 -49.91 14.66
N ILE A 88 57.21 -51.01 14.34
CA ILE A 88 57.64 -51.36 12.98
C ILE A 88 57.13 -52.76 12.61
N LYS A 89 56.51 -52.91 11.44
CA LYS A 89 56.04 -54.18 10.86
C LYS A 89 57.12 -54.83 9.97
N LYS A 90 56.93 -56.11 9.61
CA LYS A 90 57.89 -56.90 8.80
C LYS A 90 58.22 -56.30 7.42
N ASP A 91 57.31 -55.52 6.87
CA ASP A 91 57.46 -54.79 5.60
C ASP A 91 58.20 -53.43 5.74
N GLY A 92 58.59 -53.05 6.96
CA GLY A 92 59.22 -51.76 7.26
C GLY A 92 58.24 -50.63 7.60
N THR A 93 56.93 -50.87 7.52
CA THR A 93 55.91 -49.84 7.82
C THR A 93 55.96 -49.45 9.29
N LYS A 94 56.14 -48.15 9.55
CA LYS A 94 56.03 -47.56 10.89
C LYS A 94 54.56 -47.25 11.19
N PHE A 95 54.12 -47.53 12.43
CA PHE A 95 52.76 -47.24 12.88
C PHE A 95 52.73 -46.83 14.36
N PRO A 96 51.85 -45.90 14.77
CA PRO A 96 51.67 -45.56 16.17
C PRO A 96 50.93 -46.70 16.89
N ALA A 97 51.48 -47.15 18.02
CA ALA A 97 50.86 -48.15 18.88
C ALA A 97 50.76 -47.67 20.33
N GLU A 98 49.63 -47.96 20.97
CA GLU A 98 49.48 -47.83 22.42
C GLU A 98 49.98 -49.13 23.07
N ILE A 99 51.06 -49.04 23.85
CA ILE A 99 51.60 -50.16 24.61
C ILE A 99 51.19 -50.07 26.08
N SER A 100 50.86 -51.22 26.68
CA SER A 100 50.64 -51.37 28.12
C SER A 100 51.52 -52.50 28.63
N THR A 101 52.44 -52.22 29.56
CA THR A 101 53.47 -53.18 30.00
C THR A 101 53.69 -53.13 31.51
N SER A 102 53.94 -54.27 32.15
CA SER A 102 54.29 -54.35 33.57
C SER A 102 55.22 -55.52 33.90
N ILE A 103 55.97 -55.36 34.99
CA ILE A 103 56.94 -56.32 35.53
C ILE A 103 56.23 -57.40 36.33
N PHE A 104 56.70 -58.65 36.21
CA PHE A 104 56.30 -59.79 37.02
C PHE A 104 57.46 -60.79 37.20
N SER A 105 57.40 -61.60 38.26
CA SER A 105 58.43 -62.61 38.58
C SER A 105 57.81 -63.99 38.71
N TYR A 106 58.54 -65.05 38.30
CA TYR A 106 58.05 -66.43 38.38
C TYR A 106 59.22 -67.43 38.55
N ALA A 107 59.02 -68.40 39.45
CA ALA A 107 59.87 -69.58 39.65
C ALA A 107 61.40 -69.36 39.59
N GLY A 108 61.90 -68.41 40.39
CA GLY A 108 63.35 -68.17 40.55
C GLY A 108 64.03 -67.41 39.41
N ASN A 109 63.28 -66.97 38.40
CA ASN A 109 63.75 -66.00 37.40
C ASN A 109 63.20 -64.62 37.76
N ASN A 110 64.10 -63.68 38.06
CA ASN A 110 63.72 -62.30 38.31
C ASN A 110 63.41 -61.58 36.98
N ASP A 111 62.49 -60.62 37.04
CA ASP A 111 62.40 -59.49 36.11
C ASP A 111 61.95 -59.82 34.67
N CYS A 112 60.81 -60.50 34.56
CA CYS A 112 60.03 -60.59 33.33
C CYS A 112 59.04 -59.42 33.23
N THR A 113 58.56 -59.17 32.01
CA THR A 113 57.49 -58.20 31.71
C THR A 113 56.52 -58.79 30.71
N PHE A 114 55.24 -58.44 30.83
CA PHE A 114 54.30 -58.60 29.72
C PHE A 114 54.08 -57.24 29.04
N MET A 115 53.70 -57.27 27.77
CA MET A 115 53.35 -56.09 26.98
C MET A 115 52.15 -56.43 26.09
N ILE A 116 51.09 -55.64 26.20
CA ILE A 116 49.95 -55.61 25.28
C ILE A 116 50.21 -54.47 24.29
N VAL A 117 50.00 -54.73 22.99
CA VAL A 117 50.20 -53.75 21.92
C VAL A 117 48.90 -53.53 21.15
N ARG A 118 48.45 -52.29 21.01
CA ARG A 118 47.27 -51.92 20.22
C ARG A 118 47.65 -50.93 19.13
N ASP A 119 47.37 -51.28 17.87
CA ASP A 119 47.52 -50.37 16.73
C ASP A 119 46.49 -49.23 16.86
N ILE A 120 46.95 -47.98 16.95
CA ILE A 120 46.10 -46.80 17.12
C ILE A 120 46.08 -45.91 15.88
N SER A 121 46.56 -46.40 14.73
CA SER A 121 46.63 -45.64 13.47
C SER A 121 45.27 -45.05 13.08
N LYS A 122 44.19 -45.82 13.23
CA LYS A 122 42.82 -45.36 12.96
C LYS A 122 42.33 -44.30 13.97
N ARG A 123 42.79 -44.34 15.23
CA ARG A 123 42.48 -43.32 16.25
C ARG A 123 43.17 -42.00 15.89
N LYS A 124 44.46 -42.03 15.57
CA LYS A 124 45.25 -40.84 15.19
C LYS A 124 44.73 -40.17 13.91
N LEU A 125 44.29 -40.95 12.93
CA LEU A 125 43.69 -40.41 11.70
C LEU A 125 42.36 -39.67 11.99
N ASN A 126 41.52 -40.23 12.87
CA ASN A 126 40.28 -39.57 13.30
C ASN A 126 40.56 -38.31 14.13
N GLU A 127 41.58 -38.32 15.00
CA GLU A 127 42.01 -37.14 15.77
C GLU A 127 42.40 -35.97 14.83
N LYS A 128 43.24 -36.22 13.81
CA LYS A 128 43.58 -35.20 12.79
C LYS A 128 42.37 -34.73 11.97
N GLN A 129 41.42 -35.62 11.64
CA GLN A 129 40.19 -35.20 10.96
C GLN A 129 39.31 -34.28 11.83
N ILE A 130 39.23 -34.52 13.14
CA ILE A 130 38.50 -33.65 14.06
C ILE A 130 39.15 -32.26 14.14
N GLU A 131 40.48 -32.21 14.18
CA GLU A 131 41.25 -30.95 14.18
C GLU A 131 41.02 -30.15 12.88
N TYR A 132 41.07 -30.82 11.72
CA TYR A 132 40.70 -30.23 10.41
C TYR A 132 39.24 -29.77 10.32
N HIS A 133 38.29 -30.53 10.88
CA HIS A 133 36.88 -30.10 10.94
C HIS A 133 36.68 -28.89 11.86
N SER A 134 37.46 -28.77 12.94
CA SER A 134 37.45 -27.60 13.82
C SER A 134 38.00 -26.35 13.10
N MET A 135 39.07 -26.51 12.31
CA MET A 135 39.62 -25.47 11.44
C MET A 135 38.59 -24.98 10.40
N LEU A 136 37.85 -25.90 9.76
CA LEU A 136 36.76 -25.54 8.82
C LEU A 136 35.58 -24.81 9.47
N LEU A 137 35.29 -25.04 10.76
CA LEU A 137 34.19 -24.36 11.47
C LEU A 137 34.61 -23.04 12.15
N SER A 138 35.89 -22.90 12.49
CA SER A 138 36.47 -21.67 13.06
C SER A 138 36.80 -20.58 12.02
N SER A 139 36.87 -20.95 10.74
CA SER A 139 37.20 -20.05 9.62
C SER A 139 35.99 -19.53 8.84
N VAL A 140 34.78 -19.93 9.24
CA VAL A 140 33.51 -19.47 8.64
C VAL A 140 33.03 -18.23 9.39
N ASP A 141 32.84 -17.13 8.67
CA ASP A 141 32.40 -15.83 9.21
C ASP A 141 30.95 -15.84 9.79
N TYR A 142 30.21 -16.96 9.67
CA TYR A 142 28.90 -17.16 10.30
C TYR A 142 29.00 -17.70 11.74
N ALA A 143 28.02 -17.34 12.57
CA ALA A 143 27.92 -17.82 13.94
C ALA A 143 27.40 -19.27 14.00
N VAL A 144 28.28 -20.20 14.36
CA VAL A 144 27.98 -21.64 14.49
C VAL A 144 27.97 -22.05 15.96
N VAL A 145 26.83 -22.59 16.41
CA VAL A 145 26.56 -22.95 17.79
C VAL A 145 26.12 -24.41 17.87
N GLY A 146 26.86 -25.24 18.60
CA GLY A 146 26.45 -26.60 18.93
C GLY A 146 25.67 -26.64 20.25
N VAL A 147 24.60 -27.42 20.30
CA VAL A 147 23.73 -27.54 21.47
C VAL A 147 23.27 -28.98 21.72
N ASP A 148 23.01 -29.34 22.98
CA ASP A 148 22.44 -30.66 23.37
C ASP A 148 20.91 -30.76 23.15
N GLU A 149 20.30 -31.92 23.47
CA GLU A 149 18.83 -32.12 23.42
C GLU A 149 18.03 -31.10 24.28
N ASN A 150 18.67 -30.45 25.27
CA ASN A 150 18.08 -29.42 26.13
C ASN A 150 18.36 -27.98 25.65
N PHE A 151 18.99 -27.84 24.48
CA PHE A 151 19.44 -26.59 23.87
C PHE A 151 20.46 -25.83 24.74
N LYS A 152 21.30 -26.57 25.48
CA LYS A 152 22.46 -26.07 26.21
C LYS A 152 23.67 -26.06 25.29
N ILE A 153 24.36 -24.93 25.21
CA ILE A 153 25.51 -24.73 24.32
C ILE A 153 26.65 -25.65 24.76
N ASN A 154 27.19 -26.43 23.83
CA ASN A 154 28.37 -27.28 24.02
C ASN A 154 29.47 -27.03 22.98
N TYR A 155 29.24 -26.15 22.00
CA TYR A 155 30.23 -25.67 21.03
C TYR A 155 29.88 -24.24 20.58
N TRP A 156 30.89 -23.39 20.36
CA TRP A 156 30.73 -21.98 20.01
C TRP A 156 31.95 -21.53 19.17
N ASN A 157 31.76 -21.14 17.91
CA ASN A 157 32.86 -20.73 17.04
C ASN A 157 33.19 -19.22 17.13
N ASN A 158 34.31 -18.81 16.53
CA ASN A 158 34.74 -17.41 16.48
C ASN A 158 33.68 -16.49 15.87
N GLY A 159 33.02 -16.89 14.78
CA GLY A 159 31.92 -16.12 14.18
C GLY A 159 30.75 -15.87 15.15
N ALA A 160 30.52 -16.76 16.12
CA ALA A 160 29.54 -16.56 17.20
C ALA A 160 30.06 -15.62 18.30
N GLU A 161 31.37 -15.63 18.59
CA GLU A 161 31.99 -14.60 19.44
C GLU A 161 31.86 -13.21 18.81
N ASP A 162 32.18 -13.07 17.52
CA ASP A 162 32.10 -11.79 16.79
C ASP A 162 30.65 -11.27 16.68
N THR A 163 29.72 -12.15 16.28
CA THR A 163 28.29 -11.79 16.12
C THR A 163 27.63 -11.42 17.44
N TYR A 164 27.86 -12.22 18.50
CA TYR A 164 27.09 -12.09 19.76
C TYR A 164 27.87 -11.51 20.94
N GLY A 165 29.18 -11.31 20.83
CA GLY A 165 30.04 -10.66 21.82
C GLY A 165 30.28 -11.46 23.11
N TYR A 166 29.89 -12.74 23.16
CA TYR A 166 30.19 -13.66 24.26
C TYR A 166 31.37 -14.54 23.87
N THR A 167 32.34 -14.73 24.77
CA THR A 167 33.40 -15.71 24.52
C THR A 167 32.86 -17.13 24.68
N GLU A 168 33.52 -18.13 24.08
CA GLU A 168 33.20 -19.54 24.22
C GLU A 168 33.04 -19.92 25.70
N SER A 169 34.00 -19.52 26.54
CA SER A 169 33.98 -19.76 27.99
C SER A 169 32.78 -19.16 28.74
N GLU A 170 32.17 -18.08 28.22
CA GLU A 170 30.95 -17.49 28.76
C GLU A 170 29.67 -18.16 28.23
N ALA A 171 29.71 -18.63 26.97
CA ALA A 171 28.60 -19.20 26.25
C ALA A 171 28.36 -20.70 26.57
N ILE A 172 29.44 -21.48 26.69
CA ILE A 172 29.40 -22.92 26.98
C ILE A 172 28.62 -23.17 28.28
N GLY A 173 27.74 -24.16 28.23
CA GLY A 173 26.88 -24.55 29.36
C GLY A 173 25.69 -23.62 29.63
N LYS A 174 25.53 -22.50 28.91
CA LYS A 174 24.31 -21.69 28.95
C LYS A 174 23.22 -22.30 28.07
N THR A 175 21.96 -22.01 28.34
CA THR A 175 20.87 -22.41 27.44
C THR A 175 20.75 -21.38 26.31
N THR A 176 20.83 -21.82 25.06
CA THR A 176 21.02 -20.98 23.87
C THR A 176 19.98 -19.86 23.74
N HIS A 177 18.69 -20.19 23.79
CA HIS A 177 17.60 -19.20 23.78
C HIS A 177 17.56 -18.26 25.00
N LYS A 178 18.25 -18.59 26.10
CA LYS A 178 18.38 -17.66 27.25
C LYS A 178 19.55 -16.70 27.05
N LEU A 179 20.66 -17.19 26.48
CA LEU A 179 21.84 -16.38 26.17
C LEU A 179 21.55 -15.41 25.02
N LEU A 180 21.04 -15.95 23.91
CA LEU A 180 20.66 -15.23 22.69
C LEU A 180 19.23 -14.65 22.72
N ARG A 181 18.51 -14.84 23.83
CA ARG A 181 17.20 -14.25 24.16
C ARG A 181 16.08 -14.42 23.12
N HIS A 182 16.15 -15.44 22.27
CA HIS A 182 15.12 -15.75 21.27
C HIS A 182 14.01 -16.68 21.81
N LYS A 183 12.90 -16.82 21.07
CA LYS A 183 11.76 -17.66 21.50
C LYS A 183 12.10 -19.16 21.40
N LYS A 184 11.71 -19.94 22.43
CA LYS A 184 11.81 -21.43 22.45
C LYS A 184 11.08 -22.14 21.30
N PHE A 185 10.13 -21.47 20.64
CA PHE A 185 9.35 -22.04 19.54
C PHE A 185 10.21 -22.48 18.35
N LEU A 186 11.35 -21.82 18.11
CA LEU A 186 12.30 -22.18 17.06
C LEU A 186 12.61 -23.70 17.07
N TYR A 187 13.02 -24.21 18.23
CA TYR A 187 13.41 -25.61 18.43
C TYR A 187 12.29 -26.60 18.12
N LYS A 188 11.05 -26.26 18.51
CA LYS A 188 9.89 -27.10 18.25
C LYS A 188 9.61 -27.23 16.75
N ASN A 189 10.00 -26.26 15.92
CA ASN A 189 9.88 -26.36 14.46
C ASN A 189 11.10 -27.01 13.80
N MET A 190 12.31 -26.82 14.36
CA MET A 190 13.52 -27.53 13.91
C MET A 190 13.37 -29.05 14.06
N GLU A 191 12.64 -29.51 15.08
CA GLU A 191 12.25 -30.92 15.24
C GLU A 191 11.20 -31.40 14.22
N LEU A 192 10.28 -30.53 13.81
CA LEU A 192 9.15 -30.86 12.92
C LEU A 192 9.46 -30.72 11.43
N ARG A 193 10.46 -29.92 11.05
CA ARG A 193 10.83 -29.63 9.66
C ARG A 193 12.36 -29.56 9.49
N PRO A 194 13.07 -30.70 9.50
CA PRO A 194 14.49 -30.72 9.16
C PRO A 194 14.70 -30.14 7.75
N LYS A 195 15.76 -29.33 7.57
CA LYS A 195 16.06 -28.53 6.36
C LYS A 195 15.17 -27.31 6.07
N THR A 196 14.35 -26.83 7.02
CA THR A 196 13.70 -25.51 6.87
C THR A 196 14.53 -24.41 7.52
N THR A 197 14.80 -23.35 6.76
CA THR A 197 15.43 -22.11 7.22
C THR A 197 14.45 -21.26 8.02
N PHE A 198 14.87 -20.72 9.18
CA PHE A 198 14.01 -19.91 10.05
C PHE A 198 14.63 -18.54 10.36
N ILE A 199 13.94 -17.45 10.04
CA ILE A 199 14.36 -16.11 10.46
C ILE A 199 13.84 -15.82 11.89
N ILE A 200 14.73 -15.42 12.80
CA ILE A 200 14.37 -15.06 14.18
C ILE A 200 15.12 -13.85 14.74
N ASP A 201 14.47 -13.20 15.69
CA ASP A 201 15.05 -12.19 16.55
C ASP A 201 15.88 -12.83 17.67
N THR A 202 17.16 -12.46 17.74
CA THR A 202 18.16 -12.82 18.74
C THR A 202 18.79 -11.54 19.33
N PHE A 203 19.63 -11.65 20.36
CA PHE A 203 20.29 -10.50 20.98
C PHE A 203 21.72 -10.82 21.38
N ASN A 204 22.62 -9.85 21.18
CA ASN A 204 24.02 -9.94 21.62
C ASN A 204 24.21 -9.54 23.10
N LYS A 205 25.45 -9.63 23.60
CA LYS A 205 25.84 -9.29 24.97
C LYS A 205 25.54 -7.84 25.37
N LYS A 206 25.49 -6.91 24.40
CA LYS A 206 25.18 -5.48 24.60
C LYS A 206 23.67 -5.18 24.60
N MET A 207 22.80 -6.18 24.45
CA MET A 207 21.34 -6.05 24.27
C MET A 207 20.91 -5.48 22.90
N GLU A 208 21.81 -5.44 21.92
CA GLU A 208 21.45 -5.07 20.54
C GLU A 208 20.72 -6.23 19.87
N LYS A 209 19.69 -5.92 19.09
CA LYS A 209 18.83 -6.90 18.41
C LYS A 209 19.49 -7.37 17.12
N ILE A 210 19.68 -8.68 17.00
CA ILE A 210 20.21 -9.34 15.80
C ILE A 210 19.10 -10.17 15.15
N VAL A 211 18.78 -9.91 13.89
CA VAL A 211 17.89 -10.77 13.10
C VAL A 211 18.74 -11.84 12.43
N ALA A 212 18.71 -13.06 12.96
CA ALA A 212 19.44 -14.17 12.41
C ALA A 212 18.55 -15.02 11.50
N GLU A 213 19.05 -15.36 10.32
CA GLU A 213 18.55 -16.50 9.55
C GLU A 213 19.21 -17.77 10.09
N VAL A 214 18.40 -18.71 10.55
CA VAL A 214 18.83 -19.85 11.35
C VAL A 214 18.53 -21.16 10.65
N ASN A 215 19.60 -21.90 10.38
CA ASN A 215 19.57 -23.27 9.89
C ASN A 215 20.06 -24.22 10.97
N SER A 216 19.58 -25.46 10.98
CA SER A 216 20.10 -26.46 11.90
C SER A 216 20.09 -27.88 11.36
N THR A 217 21.16 -28.59 11.64
CA THR A 217 21.32 -30.01 11.35
C THR A 217 21.35 -30.79 12.66
N LYS A 218 20.55 -31.85 12.75
CA LYS A 218 20.52 -32.73 13.93
C LYS A 218 21.76 -33.62 13.95
N ILE A 219 22.63 -33.37 14.92
CA ILE A 219 23.85 -34.12 15.20
C ILE A 219 23.60 -35.10 16.36
N VAL A 220 24.49 -36.08 16.49
CA VAL A 220 24.56 -36.99 17.65
C VAL A 220 26.04 -37.06 18.01
N ASP A 221 26.37 -36.90 19.28
CA ASP A 221 27.76 -37.00 19.75
C ASP A 221 28.20 -38.46 19.92
N ASN A 222 29.50 -38.66 20.13
CA ASN A 222 30.09 -39.99 20.30
C ASN A 222 29.61 -40.73 21.58
N SER A 223 28.80 -40.09 22.43
CA SER A 223 28.17 -40.68 23.62
C SER A 223 26.67 -40.96 23.41
N GLY A 224 26.16 -40.79 22.18
CA GLY A 224 24.75 -40.98 21.84
C GLY A 224 23.83 -39.81 22.24
N ASN A 225 24.37 -38.72 22.81
CA ASN A 225 23.56 -37.55 23.11
C ASN A 225 23.23 -36.86 21.79
N LYS A 226 21.95 -36.68 21.51
CA LYS A 226 21.54 -35.94 20.31
C LYS A 226 21.69 -34.44 20.59
N GLY A 227 21.88 -33.70 19.51
CA GLY A 227 22.08 -32.27 19.57
C GLY A 227 21.75 -31.63 18.24
N TYR A 228 21.97 -30.33 18.17
CA TYR A 228 21.77 -29.56 16.96
C TYR A 228 23.02 -28.72 16.73
N LEU A 229 23.58 -28.81 15.53
CA LEU A 229 24.49 -27.78 15.04
C LEU A 229 23.61 -26.71 14.42
N ILE A 230 23.65 -25.50 14.97
CA ILE A 230 22.81 -24.38 14.58
C ILE A 230 23.71 -23.31 13.96
N VAL A 231 23.45 -22.97 12.71
CA VAL A 231 24.13 -21.88 11.99
C VAL A 231 23.21 -20.66 12.01
N TYR A 232 23.70 -19.57 12.58
CA TYR A 232 23.07 -18.26 12.62
C TYR A 232 23.79 -17.36 11.60
N HIS A 233 23.12 -17.06 10.49
CA HIS A 233 23.55 -16.06 9.51
C HIS A 233 22.94 -14.72 9.95
N ASP A 234 23.75 -13.73 10.31
CA ASP A 234 23.25 -12.41 10.65
C ASP A 234 22.70 -11.71 9.40
N ILE A 235 21.37 -11.56 9.33
CA ILE A 235 20.68 -10.82 8.28
C ILE A 235 20.13 -9.49 8.82
N THR A 236 20.64 -8.95 9.93
CA THR A 236 20.11 -7.74 10.56
C THR A 236 20.05 -6.59 9.58
N ASP A 237 21.14 -6.29 8.87
CA ASP A 237 21.15 -5.23 7.86
C ASP A 237 20.27 -5.57 6.66
N LYS A 238 20.26 -6.82 6.19
CA LYS A 238 19.44 -7.26 5.05
C LYS A 238 17.94 -7.28 5.36
N GLN A 239 17.57 -7.55 6.62
CA GLN A 239 16.20 -7.54 7.13
C GLN A 239 15.78 -6.13 7.53
N GLN A 240 16.67 -5.30 8.09
CA GLN A 240 16.42 -3.87 8.26
C GLN A 240 16.29 -3.20 6.90
N GLU A 241 17.10 -3.53 5.91
CA GLU A 241 16.97 -3.03 4.54
C GLU A 241 15.69 -3.58 3.89
N LYS A 242 15.27 -4.82 4.16
CA LYS A 242 13.98 -5.35 3.68
C LYS A 242 12.79 -4.75 4.41
N GLU A 243 12.88 -4.47 5.72
CA GLU A 243 11.88 -3.75 6.49
C GLU A 243 11.87 -2.26 6.17
N ILE A 244 13.00 -1.65 5.81
CA ILE A 244 13.08 -0.28 5.33
C ILE A 244 12.54 -0.26 3.92
N LYS A 245 13.01 -1.06 2.95
CA LYS A 245 12.38 -1.22 1.62
C LYS A 245 10.93 -1.70 1.68
N LYS A 246 10.43 -2.30 2.78
CA LYS A 246 9.02 -2.63 2.97
C LYS A 246 8.26 -1.49 3.62
N LYS A 247 8.74 -0.89 4.71
CA LYS A 247 8.15 0.29 5.37
C LYS A 247 8.25 1.52 4.51
N LEU A 248 9.24 1.61 3.63
CA LEU A 248 9.48 2.60 2.58
C LEU A 248 8.67 2.24 1.35
N ARG A 249 8.44 0.96 0.98
CA ARG A 249 7.38 0.65 -0.01
C ARG A 249 5.97 0.80 0.55
N GLU A 250 5.77 0.70 1.85
CA GLU A 250 4.53 1.00 2.54
C GLU A 250 4.45 2.51 2.79
N HIS A 251 5.54 3.23 3.02
CA HIS A 251 5.56 4.69 3.07
C HIS A 251 5.49 5.30 1.68
N GLU A 252 5.99 4.63 0.65
CA GLU A 252 5.93 5.01 -0.76
C GLU A 252 4.61 4.56 -1.34
N HIS A 253 3.97 3.47 -0.88
CA HIS A 253 2.59 3.16 -1.22
C HIS A 253 1.63 4.02 -0.38
N ILE A 254 1.95 4.42 0.85
CA ILE A 254 1.18 5.43 1.62
C ILE A 254 1.46 6.83 1.10
N LEU A 255 2.68 7.18 0.66
CA LEU A 255 3.01 8.46 0.03
C LEU A 255 2.59 8.48 -1.43
N THR A 256 2.48 7.34 -2.12
CA THR A 256 1.90 7.24 -3.46
C THR A 256 0.40 7.07 -3.37
N ASP A 257 -0.19 6.56 -2.28
CA ASP A 257 -1.63 6.62 -2.05
C ASP A 257 -2.02 7.96 -1.45
N GLN A 258 -1.12 8.68 -0.76
CA GLN A 258 -1.31 10.07 -0.34
C GLN A 258 -0.92 11.03 -1.46
N LEU A 259 0.02 10.74 -2.35
CA LEU A 259 0.25 11.51 -3.57
C LEU A 259 -0.76 11.13 -4.63
N GLN A 260 -1.27 9.90 -4.70
CA GLN A 260 -2.43 9.59 -5.55
C GLN A 260 -3.67 10.15 -4.92
N THR A 261 -3.92 10.09 -3.62
CA THR A 261 -5.08 10.76 -3.01
C THR A 261 -4.93 12.27 -3.08
N THR A 262 -3.74 12.85 -2.88
CA THR A 262 -3.51 14.31 -3.01
C THR A 262 -3.40 14.73 -4.47
N ASN A 263 -2.99 13.89 -5.42
CA ASN A 263 -3.04 14.17 -6.86
C ASN A 263 -4.40 13.83 -7.45
N ILE A 264 -5.18 12.93 -6.86
CA ILE A 264 -6.61 12.70 -7.15
C ILE A 264 -7.40 13.83 -6.53
N ASP A 265 -7.06 14.33 -5.34
CA ASP A 265 -7.69 15.49 -4.73
C ASP A 265 -7.23 16.79 -5.39
N LEU A 266 -5.97 16.93 -5.83
CA LEU A 266 -5.51 18.04 -6.66
C LEU A 266 -6.05 17.92 -8.08
N LYS A 267 -6.24 16.73 -8.64
CA LYS A 267 -6.88 16.54 -9.96
C LYS A 267 -8.40 16.67 -9.86
N ILE A 268 -9.03 16.27 -8.77
CA ILE A 268 -10.44 16.55 -8.46
C ILE A 268 -10.58 18.03 -8.14
N MET A 269 -9.65 18.67 -7.45
CA MET A 269 -9.67 20.10 -7.15
C MET A 269 -9.30 20.91 -8.38
N THR A 270 -8.47 20.43 -9.29
CA THR A 270 -8.09 21.08 -10.57
C THR A 270 -9.12 20.80 -11.66
N GLU A 271 -9.73 19.62 -11.73
CA GLU A 271 -10.89 19.35 -12.58
C GLU A 271 -12.14 20.01 -11.98
N LYS A 272 -12.27 20.18 -10.66
CA LYS A 272 -13.23 21.11 -10.06
C LYS A 272 -12.85 22.55 -10.34
N LEU A 273 -11.58 22.97 -10.32
CA LEU A 273 -11.19 24.36 -10.63
C LEU A 273 -11.35 24.64 -12.12
N LYS A 274 -11.17 23.65 -13.00
CA LYS A 274 -11.46 23.73 -14.44
C LYS A 274 -12.95 23.61 -14.72
N ALA A 275 -13.70 22.77 -13.99
CA ALA A 275 -15.14 22.70 -14.08
C ALA A 275 -15.74 24.02 -13.59
N THR A 276 -15.35 24.51 -12.43
CA THR A 276 -15.70 25.82 -11.86
C THR A 276 -15.14 26.98 -12.67
N ASN A 277 -13.97 26.92 -13.34
CA ASN A 277 -13.53 27.97 -14.27
C ASN A 277 -14.25 27.89 -15.61
N LYS A 278 -14.60 26.70 -16.09
CA LYS A 278 -15.43 26.52 -17.29
C LYS A 278 -16.86 26.90 -17.00
N GLU A 279 -17.36 26.64 -15.80
CA GLU A 279 -18.66 27.05 -15.27
C GLU A 279 -18.64 28.53 -14.92
N LEU A 280 -17.51 29.12 -14.50
CA LEU A 280 -17.35 30.56 -14.31
C LEU A 280 -17.23 31.27 -15.66
N MET A 281 -16.50 30.72 -16.65
CA MET A 281 -16.47 31.24 -18.03
C MET A 281 -17.82 31.06 -18.71
N LEU A 282 -18.46 29.91 -18.57
CA LEU A 282 -19.84 29.70 -19.04
C LEU A 282 -20.79 30.61 -18.27
N GLN A 283 -20.61 30.86 -16.97
CA GLN A 283 -21.37 31.87 -16.21
C GLN A 283 -20.98 33.28 -16.60
N GLN A 284 -19.81 33.55 -17.18
CA GLN A 284 -19.36 34.89 -17.56
C GLN A 284 -19.83 35.23 -18.97
N ASP A 285 -19.76 34.29 -19.91
CA ASP A 285 -20.44 34.34 -21.21
C ASP A 285 -21.97 34.30 -21.02
N TYR A 286 -22.48 33.48 -20.10
CA TYR A 286 -23.89 33.47 -19.72
C TYR A 286 -24.28 34.76 -19.01
N LEU A 287 -23.47 35.35 -18.12
CA LEU A 287 -23.77 36.65 -17.51
C LEU A 287 -23.61 37.80 -18.51
N LEU A 288 -22.77 37.68 -19.53
CA LEU A 288 -22.66 38.66 -20.59
C LEU A 288 -23.88 38.60 -21.53
N ASN A 289 -24.22 37.39 -22.00
CA ASN A 289 -25.42 37.15 -22.79
C ASN A 289 -26.69 37.43 -21.98
N LEU A 290 -26.74 37.04 -20.70
CA LEU A 290 -27.85 37.33 -19.78
C LEU A 290 -27.89 38.81 -19.43
N ASN A 291 -26.77 39.55 -19.32
CA ASN A 291 -26.83 41.00 -19.15
C ASN A 291 -27.37 41.65 -20.42
N GLN A 292 -26.94 41.22 -21.61
CA GLN A 292 -27.45 41.75 -22.87
C GLN A 292 -28.95 41.38 -23.08
N GLU A 293 -29.35 40.17 -22.69
CA GLU A 293 -30.74 39.71 -22.67
C GLU A 293 -31.55 40.38 -21.54
N LEU A 294 -30.93 40.74 -20.41
CA LEU A 294 -31.55 41.51 -19.32
C LEU A 294 -31.71 42.97 -19.72
N GLU A 295 -30.77 43.56 -20.45
CA GLU A 295 -30.90 44.89 -21.04
C GLU A 295 -32.06 44.89 -22.07
N GLU A 296 -32.11 43.91 -22.99
CA GLU A 296 -33.24 43.75 -23.92
C GLU A 296 -34.56 43.50 -23.16
N ARG A 297 -34.58 42.60 -22.17
CA ARG A 297 -35.76 42.32 -21.33
C ARG A 297 -36.13 43.50 -20.44
N GLU A 298 -35.20 44.35 -20.03
CA GLU A 298 -35.48 45.54 -19.22
C GLU A 298 -36.07 46.63 -20.09
N GLU A 299 -35.55 46.88 -21.29
CA GLU A 299 -36.18 47.78 -22.27
C GLU A 299 -37.58 47.29 -22.66
N LEU A 300 -37.73 45.99 -22.98
CA LEU A 300 -39.02 45.37 -23.27
C LEU A 300 -39.95 45.36 -22.04
N SER A 301 -39.44 45.21 -20.82
CA SER A 301 -40.25 45.30 -19.60
C SER A 301 -40.64 46.74 -19.28
N GLN A 302 -39.80 47.72 -19.59
CA GLN A 302 -40.16 49.14 -19.49
C GLN A 302 -41.21 49.49 -20.54
N ALA A 303 -41.14 48.93 -21.75
CA ALA A 303 -42.20 49.00 -22.75
C ALA A 303 -43.50 48.33 -22.27
N LEU A 304 -43.40 47.12 -21.70
CA LEU A 304 -44.57 46.39 -21.16
C LEU A 304 -45.18 47.13 -19.97
N ASN A 305 -44.36 47.83 -19.18
CA ASN A 305 -44.84 48.70 -18.10
C ASN A 305 -45.47 49.99 -18.65
N ARG A 306 -44.97 50.58 -19.75
CA ARG A 306 -45.65 51.67 -20.46
C ARG A 306 -47.00 51.20 -21.04
N VAL A 307 -47.05 50.00 -21.62
CA VAL A 307 -48.27 49.33 -22.11
C VAL A 307 -49.25 49.03 -20.98
N ASN A 308 -48.81 48.41 -19.88
CA ASN A 308 -49.67 48.09 -18.74
C ASN A 308 -50.12 49.36 -18.00
N ALA A 309 -49.29 50.41 -17.95
CA ALA A 309 -49.73 51.72 -17.49
C ALA A 309 -50.76 52.33 -18.44
N HIS A 310 -50.69 52.09 -19.75
CA HIS A 310 -51.71 52.49 -20.71
C HIS A 310 -53.01 51.68 -20.56
N ILE A 311 -52.95 50.34 -20.46
CA ILE A 311 -54.08 49.43 -20.20
C ILE A 311 -54.84 49.82 -18.91
N ASN A 312 -54.11 50.27 -17.88
CA ASN A 312 -54.69 50.72 -16.61
C ASN A 312 -54.94 52.24 -16.54
N SER A 313 -54.66 52.99 -17.61
CA SER A 313 -54.98 54.42 -17.71
C SER A 313 -56.40 54.64 -18.25
N LYS A 314 -56.87 55.89 -18.28
CA LYS A 314 -58.23 56.24 -18.73
C LYS A 314 -58.40 56.27 -20.26
N HIS A 315 -57.46 55.73 -21.02
CA HIS A 315 -57.60 55.57 -22.47
C HIS A 315 -58.63 54.47 -22.78
N SER A 316 -59.31 54.61 -23.92
CA SER A 316 -60.31 53.65 -24.40
C SER A 316 -59.67 52.32 -24.79
N TYR A 317 -60.47 51.26 -24.91
CA TYR A 317 -59.99 49.97 -25.43
C TYR A 317 -59.32 50.14 -26.81
N ASP A 318 -59.86 51.02 -27.66
CA ASP A 318 -59.28 51.31 -28.99
C ASP A 318 -57.93 52.04 -28.90
N GLU A 319 -57.80 53.07 -28.05
CA GLU A 319 -56.53 53.78 -27.81
C GLU A 319 -55.49 52.87 -27.11
N ILE A 320 -55.94 51.99 -26.21
CA ILE A 320 -55.10 50.95 -25.60
C ILE A 320 -54.59 50.00 -26.69
N MET A 321 -55.44 49.55 -27.62
CA MET A 321 -55.06 48.69 -28.73
C MET A 321 -54.11 49.37 -29.72
N GLU A 322 -54.34 50.65 -30.05
CA GLU A 322 -53.45 51.42 -30.94
C GLU A 322 -52.09 51.72 -30.26
N PHE A 323 -52.07 52.03 -28.96
CA PHE A 323 -50.83 52.18 -28.19
C PHE A 323 -50.06 50.85 -28.04
N ILE A 324 -50.77 49.74 -27.77
CA ILE A 324 -50.19 48.38 -27.76
C ILE A 324 -49.53 48.06 -29.11
N LEU A 325 -50.12 48.50 -30.23
CA LEU A 325 -49.56 48.32 -31.56
C LEU A 325 -48.34 49.22 -31.84
N GLU A 326 -48.40 50.52 -31.53
CA GLU A 326 -47.29 51.45 -31.72
C GLU A 326 -46.08 51.09 -30.85
N GLU A 327 -46.30 50.93 -29.54
CA GLU A 327 -45.24 50.61 -28.58
C GLU A 327 -44.71 49.19 -28.80
N GLY A 328 -45.58 48.25 -29.21
CA GLY A 328 -45.18 46.92 -29.64
C GLY A 328 -44.27 46.96 -30.87
N VAL A 329 -44.62 47.72 -31.92
CA VAL A 329 -43.80 47.90 -33.13
C VAL A 329 -42.43 48.47 -32.78
N LYS A 330 -42.40 49.56 -32.01
CA LYS A 330 -41.17 50.25 -31.63
C LYS A 330 -40.25 49.37 -30.78
N SER A 331 -40.81 48.65 -29.81
CA SER A 331 -40.03 47.88 -28.84
C SER A 331 -39.55 46.54 -29.40
N ILE A 332 -40.32 45.93 -30.30
CA ILE A 332 -39.91 44.73 -31.05
C ILE A 332 -38.97 45.09 -32.21
N GLY A 333 -38.85 46.37 -32.58
CA GLY A 333 -38.13 46.78 -33.78
C GLY A 333 -38.78 46.21 -35.04
N ALA A 334 -40.11 46.20 -35.08
CA ALA A 334 -40.90 45.96 -36.27
C ALA A 334 -41.12 47.29 -37.02
N GLU A 335 -41.72 47.21 -38.21
CA GLU A 335 -41.98 48.37 -39.07
C GLU A 335 -43.48 48.70 -39.14
N SER A 336 -44.35 47.69 -39.02
CA SER A 336 -45.82 47.79 -38.99
C SER A 336 -46.48 46.67 -38.17
N SER A 337 -47.77 46.79 -37.83
CA SER A 337 -48.50 45.80 -36.99
C SER A 337 -50.02 45.83 -37.17
N VAL A 338 -50.72 44.73 -36.82
CA VAL A 338 -52.20 44.65 -36.78
C VAL A 338 -52.73 43.77 -35.65
N ILE A 339 -53.99 43.97 -35.23
CA ILE A 339 -54.73 43.04 -34.35
C ILE A 339 -55.95 42.50 -35.11
N ASN A 340 -56.10 41.18 -35.09
CA ASN A 340 -57.24 40.47 -35.65
C ASN A 340 -58.03 39.81 -34.53
N LEU A 341 -59.28 40.23 -34.30
CA LEU A 341 -60.15 39.57 -33.33
C LEU A 341 -61.01 38.50 -34.04
N LEU A 342 -61.33 37.43 -33.29
CA LEU A 342 -62.09 36.29 -33.79
C LEU A 342 -63.57 36.47 -33.45
N GLU A 343 -64.31 37.14 -34.35
CA GLU A 343 -65.72 37.48 -34.16
C GLU A 343 -66.60 36.63 -35.10
N ASN A 344 -67.39 35.71 -34.53
CA ASN A 344 -68.32 34.81 -35.26
C ASN A 344 -67.64 33.98 -36.37
N ASP A 345 -66.57 33.26 -36.04
CA ASP A 345 -65.74 32.48 -36.98
C ASP A 345 -65.23 33.29 -38.19
N LYS A 346 -64.96 34.58 -37.97
CA LYS A 346 -64.27 35.46 -38.92
C LYS A 346 -63.18 36.27 -38.22
N TRP A 347 -62.07 36.40 -38.92
CA TRP A 347 -60.97 37.29 -38.55
C TRP A 347 -61.31 38.70 -39.02
N VAL A 348 -61.42 39.63 -38.07
CA VAL A 348 -61.64 41.05 -38.37
C VAL A 348 -60.37 41.81 -38.02
N VAL A 349 -59.73 42.44 -39.02
CA VAL A 349 -58.61 43.38 -38.79
C VAL A 349 -59.19 44.60 -38.06
N LYS A 350 -59.07 44.60 -36.73
CA LYS A 350 -59.73 45.58 -35.86
C LYS A 350 -58.87 46.84 -35.71
N TYR A 351 -57.55 46.66 -35.58
CA TYR A 351 -56.57 47.72 -35.39
C TYR A 351 -55.33 47.46 -36.26
N SER A 352 -54.65 48.53 -36.70
CA SER A 352 -53.48 48.47 -37.58
C SER A 352 -52.61 49.72 -37.39
N TYR A 353 -51.28 49.55 -37.46
CA TYR A 353 -50.29 50.63 -37.33
C TYR A 353 -49.23 50.53 -38.43
N ASN A 354 -48.86 51.67 -39.04
CA ASN A 354 -47.97 51.76 -40.20
C ASN A 354 -48.36 50.89 -41.43
N PHE A 355 -49.66 50.64 -41.61
CA PHE A 355 -50.22 50.06 -42.84
C PHE A 355 -51.12 51.08 -43.56
N PRO A 356 -51.36 50.93 -44.88
CA PRO A 356 -52.33 51.77 -45.59
C PRO A 356 -53.75 51.66 -45.00
N ASP A 357 -54.47 52.78 -44.94
CA ASP A 357 -55.83 52.86 -44.36
C ASP A 357 -56.85 51.88 -44.97
N SER A 358 -56.59 51.37 -46.18
CA SER A 358 -57.41 50.37 -46.87
C SER A 358 -57.39 48.96 -46.24
N ILE A 359 -56.61 48.73 -45.18
CA ILE A 359 -56.49 47.43 -44.49
C ILE A 359 -57.38 47.34 -43.23
N LYS A 360 -57.64 48.46 -42.54
CA LYS A 360 -58.46 48.47 -41.31
C LYS A 360 -59.92 48.11 -41.66
N GLY A 361 -60.50 47.16 -40.92
CA GLY A 361 -61.86 46.66 -41.18
C GLY A 361 -61.98 45.58 -42.26
N GLN A 362 -60.87 45.08 -42.82
CA GLN A 362 -60.92 43.88 -43.65
C GLN A 362 -61.40 42.67 -42.82
N VAL A 363 -62.34 41.91 -43.39
CA VAL A 363 -62.88 40.69 -42.79
C VAL A 363 -62.43 39.50 -43.64
N LYS A 364 -61.65 38.60 -43.03
CA LYS A 364 -61.27 37.31 -43.61
C LYS A 364 -62.07 36.20 -42.90
N THR A 365 -62.57 35.22 -43.63
CA THR A 365 -63.21 34.04 -43.02
C THR A 365 -62.17 33.27 -42.22
N TYR A 366 -62.56 32.49 -41.18
CA TYR A 366 -61.60 31.83 -40.28
C TYR A 366 -60.46 31.06 -40.99
N GLY A 367 -60.72 30.49 -42.17
CA GLY A 367 -59.73 29.78 -43.01
C GLY A 367 -58.98 30.60 -44.07
N GLU A 368 -59.27 31.90 -44.24
CA GLU A 368 -58.66 32.78 -45.28
C GLU A 368 -57.44 33.56 -44.77
N SER A 369 -57.02 33.34 -43.51
CA SER A 369 -55.75 33.84 -42.98
C SER A 369 -54.87 32.66 -42.54
N PRO A 370 -54.00 32.13 -43.44
CA PRO A 370 -53.12 31.01 -43.12
C PRO A 370 -52.29 31.27 -41.86
N THR A 371 -51.77 32.49 -41.71
CA THR A 371 -50.98 32.93 -40.55
C THR A 371 -51.79 32.95 -39.26
N SER A 372 -53.01 33.53 -39.26
CA SER A 372 -53.83 33.59 -38.05
C SER A 372 -54.23 32.18 -37.62
N VAL A 373 -54.64 31.32 -38.56
CA VAL A 373 -54.90 29.89 -38.31
C VAL A 373 -53.64 29.22 -37.75
N TYR A 374 -52.47 29.46 -38.34
CA TYR A 374 -51.21 28.88 -37.88
C TYR A 374 -50.87 29.26 -36.44
N VAL A 375 -51.01 30.53 -36.08
CA VAL A 375 -50.63 31.06 -34.76
C VAL A 375 -51.64 30.66 -33.69
N VAL A 376 -52.91 30.59 -34.07
CA VAL A 376 -53.98 29.99 -33.25
C VAL A 376 -53.76 28.50 -33.00
N ASN A 377 -53.23 27.78 -33.99
CA ASN A 377 -52.82 26.39 -33.81
C ASN A 377 -51.57 26.28 -32.91
N GLU A 378 -50.65 27.23 -32.97
CA GLU A 378 -49.43 27.26 -32.15
C GLU A 378 -49.64 27.75 -30.71
N ARG A 379 -50.73 28.49 -30.43
CA ARG A 379 -51.16 28.98 -29.10
C ARG A 379 -50.11 29.79 -28.32
N LYS A 380 -49.16 30.40 -29.03
CA LYS A 380 -48.10 31.25 -28.51
C LYS A 380 -47.64 32.22 -29.59
N ALA A 381 -46.90 33.25 -29.23
CA ALA A 381 -46.16 34.10 -30.15
C ALA A 381 -45.24 33.28 -31.09
N VAL A 382 -45.39 33.48 -32.40
CA VAL A 382 -44.62 32.82 -33.47
C VAL A 382 -43.94 33.84 -34.35
N ALA A 383 -42.61 33.75 -34.42
CA ALA A 383 -41.79 34.45 -35.39
C ALA A 383 -41.60 33.63 -36.67
N PHE A 384 -42.15 34.11 -37.79
CA PHE A 384 -41.87 33.70 -39.15
C PHE A 384 -40.74 34.59 -39.70
N ASN A 385 -39.50 34.15 -39.51
CA ASN A 385 -38.32 34.96 -39.80
C ASN A 385 -37.96 35.07 -41.30
N ASP A 386 -38.66 34.33 -42.17
CA ASP A 386 -38.67 34.48 -43.63
C ASP A 386 -40.11 34.23 -44.14
N ALA A 387 -40.97 35.22 -43.98
CA ALA A 387 -42.39 35.15 -44.36
C ALA A 387 -42.60 34.99 -45.88
N VAL A 388 -41.57 35.25 -46.70
CA VAL A 388 -41.64 35.19 -48.17
C VAL A 388 -41.53 33.75 -48.68
N SER A 389 -40.72 32.91 -48.02
CA SER A 389 -40.60 31.49 -48.36
C SER A 389 -41.52 30.58 -47.55
N ASP A 390 -41.91 31.00 -46.34
CA ASP A 390 -42.62 30.18 -45.36
C ASP A 390 -44.03 29.76 -45.83
N PRO A 391 -44.29 28.45 -46.04
CA PRO A 391 -45.57 27.96 -46.57
C PRO A 391 -46.75 28.12 -45.61
N ARG A 392 -46.51 28.58 -44.37
CA ARG A 392 -47.50 28.70 -43.29
C ARG A 392 -48.19 30.06 -43.26
N VAL A 393 -47.68 31.02 -44.03
CA VAL A 393 -48.27 32.35 -44.22
C VAL A 393 -48.77 32.53 -45.65
N ASP A 394 -49.58 33.55 -45.91
CA ASP A 394 -50.01 33.88 -47.27
C ASP A 394 -48.86 34.51 -48.07
N ARG A 395 -47.99 33.66 -48.63
CA ARG A 395 -46.76 34.06 -49.33
C ARG A 395 -46.99 34.96 -50.55
N GLU A 396 -48.17 34.91 -51.19
CA GLU A 396 -48.45 35.82 -52.30
C GLU A 396 -48.76 37.23 -51.77
N SER A 397 -49.56 37.34 -50.69
CA SER A 397 -49.73 38.60 -49.96
C SER A 397 -48.39 39.10 -49.40
N MET A 398 -47.62 38.27 -48.66
CA MET A 398 -46.34 38.70 -48.08
C MET A 398 -45.35 39.22 -49.14
N LYS A 399 -45.34 38.63 -50.35
CA LYS A 399 -44.52 39.12 -51.48
C LYS A 399 -45.05 40.41 -52.09
N ALA A 400 -46.36 40.53 -52.26
CA ALA A 400 -46.98 41.73 -52.83
C ALA A 400 -46.84 42.95 -51.90
N ASP A 401 -46.95 42.70 -50.59
CA ASP A 401 -46.88 43.71 -49.52
C ASP A 401 -45.44 43.94 -49.02
N GLY A 402 -44.45 43.21 -49.55
CA GLY A 402 -43.02 43.38 -49.27
C GLY A 402 -42.55 42.91 -47.88
N ILE A 403 -43.28 42.02 -47.21
CA ILE A 403 -43.00 41.57 -45.84
C ILE A 403 -41.93 40.47 -45.83
N ALA A 404 -40.76 40.76 -45.26
CA ALA A 404 -39.65 39.81 -45.09
C ALA A 404 -39.84 38.90 -43.87
N SER A 405 -40.29 39.44 -42.72
CA SER A 405 -40.54 38.64 -41.52
C SER A 405 -41.73 39.14 -40.70
N LEU A 406 -42.31 38.25 -39.90
CA LEU A 406 -43.60 38.43 -39.24
C LEU A 406 -43.62 37.75 -37.87
N LEU A 407 -44.02 38.44 -36.80
CA LEU A 407 -44.22 37.90 -35.46
C LEU A 407 -45.70 38.03 -35.07
N VAL A 408 -46.37 36.93 -34.75
CA VAL A 408 -47.81 36.93 -34.42
C VAL A 408 -48.07 36.16 -33.15
N ALA A 409 -48.86 36.70 -32.22
CA ALA A 409 -49.20 36.10 -30.93
C ALA A 409 -50.72 35.97 -30.74
N PRO A 410 -51.23 34.83 -30.26
CA PRO A 410 -52.65 34.61 -30.07
C PRO A 410 -53.13 35.17 -28.73
N ILE A 411 -54.32 35.76 -28.77
CA ILE A 411 -55.03 36.21 -27.59
C ILE A 411 -55.98 35.07 -27.19
N LEU A 412 -55.82 34.55 -25.98
CA LEU A 412 -56.42 33.30 -25.49
C LEU A 412 -57.22 33.54 -24.20
N ILE A 413 -58.53 33.26 -24.20
CA ILE A 413 -59.32 33.10 -22.97
C ILE A 413 -59.38 31.63 -22.61
N ASN A 414 -58.72 31.20 -21.55
CA ASN A 414 -58.82 29.84 -21.01
C ASN A 414 -58.44 28.79 -22.04
N ASP A 415 -57.34 29.03 -22.75
CA ASP A 415 -56.95 28.21 -23.91
C ASP A 415 -58.02 28.18 -25.04
N ALA A 416 -59.00 29.09 -25.02
CA ALA A 416 -59.95 29.34 -26.12
C ALA A 416 -59.57 30.63 -26.83
N VAL A 417 -59.39 30.55 -28.14
CA VAL A 417 -58.85 31.64 -28.95
C VAL A 417 -59.90 32.72 -29.17
N ILE A 418 -59.52 33.98 -28.96
CA ILE A 418 -60.39 35.15 -29.20
C ILE A 418 -59.78 36.22 -30.11
N GLY A 419 -58.50 36.10 -30.43
CA GLY A 419 -57.80 37.03 -31.32
C GLY A 419 -56.37 36.59 -31.63
N VAL A 420 -55.68 37.37 -32.45
CA VAL A 420 -54.23 37.37 -32.64
C VAL A 420 -53.74 38.82 -32.82
N ILE A 421 -52.53 39.15 -32.38
CA ILE A 421 -51.79 40.38 -32.71
C ILE A 421 -50.59 40.02 -33.57
N ALA A 422 -50.23 40.86 -34.54
CA ALA A 422 -49.20 40.62 -35.55
C ALA A 422 -48.28 41.84 -35.75
N PHE A 423 -46.99 41.60 -35.96
CA PHE A 423 -45.92 42.58 -36.16
C PHE A 423 -45.08 42.19 -37.39
N TYR A 424 -44.71 43.14 -38.23
CA TYR A 424 -44.13 42.89 -39.56
C TYR A 424 -42.84 43.69 -39.78
N ARG A 425 -41.88 43.12 -40.52
CA ARG A 425 -40.64 43.76 -41.00
C ARG A 425 -40.53 43.53 -42.51
N HIS A 426 -40.14 44.55 -43.29
CA HIS A 426 -40.12 44.50 -44.76
C HIS A 426 -38.70 44.29 -45.34
N GLU A 427 -37.63 44.73 -44.68
CA GLU A 427 -36.25 44.64 -45.25
C GLU A 427 -35.26 43.77 -44.45
N SER A 428 -35.61 43.30 -43.25
CA SER A 428 -34.64 42.69 -42.33
C SER A 428 -34.50 41.15 -42.42
N GLN A 429 -33.26 40.66 -42.54
CA GLN A 429 -32.89 39.25 -42.29
C GLN A 429 -32.71 38.92 -40.79
N VAL A 430 -32.93 39.88 -39.89
CA VAL A 430 -32.79 39.65 -38.45
C VAL A 430 -34.03 38.95 -37.90
N VAL A 431 -33.79 37.76 -37.37
CA VAL A 431 -34.73 36.91 -36.62
C VAL A 431 -35.29 37.68 -35.41
N PHE A 432 -36.58 37.55 -35.09
CA PHE A 432 -37.11 38.08 -33.82
C PHE A 432 -36.52 37.29 -32.64
N SER A 433 -36.04 38.00 -31.61
CA SER A 433 -35.43 37.37 -30.43
C SER A 433 -36.47 36.64 -29.57
N GLU A 434 -36.06 35.65 -28.78
CA GLU A 434 -36.99 34.99 -27.84
C GLU A 434 -37.55 35.97 -26.79
N ALA A 435 -36.79 37.00 -26.40
CA ALA A 435 -37.29 38.06 -25.53
C ALA A 435 -38.39 38.90 -26.21
N GLN A 436 -38.26 39.19 -27.51
CA GLN A 436 -39.30 39.85 -28.32
C GLN A 436 -40.54 38.96 -28.51
N VAL A 437 -40.35 37.65 -28.67
CA VAL A 437 -41.44 36.67 -28.77
C VAL A 437 -42.16 36.53 -27.42
N ASP A 438 -41.45 36.39 -26.30
CA ASP A 438 -41.98 36.38 -24.93
C ASP A 438 -42.65 37.70 -24.55
N PHE A 439 -42.10 38.84 -24.98
CA PHE A 439 -42.76 40.14 -24.87
C PHE A 439 -44.06 40.18 -25.69
N ALA A 440 -44.06 39.72 -26.94
CA ALA A 440 -45.28 39.64 -27.74
C ALA A 440 -46.30 38.65 -27.16
N ASP A 441 -45.87 37.57 -26.51
CA ASP A 441 -46.73 36.59 -25.84
C ASP A 441 -47.28 37.13 -24.52
N LYS A 442 -46.51 37.94 -23.78
CA LYS A 442 -46.93 38.67 -22.56
C LYS A 442 -47.78 39.89 -22.86
N LEU A 443 -47.57 40.53 -24.00
CA LEU A 443 -48.40 41.59 -24.55
C LEU A 443 -49.71 40.97 -25.04
N ALA A 444 -49.66 39.84 -25.75
CA ALA A 444 -50.79 38.98 -26.04
C ALA A 444 -51.42 38.35 -24.79
N SER A 445 -50.70 38.26 -23.66
CA SER A 445 -51.24 37.80 -22.36
C SER A 445 -51.70 38.92 -21.45
N SER A 446 -51.33 40.18 -21.72
CA SER A 446 -51.99 41.36 -21.14
C SER A 446 -53.29 41.62 -21.92
N LEU A 447 -53.26 41.41 -23.23
CA LEU A 447 -54.45 41.24 -24.08
C LEU A 447 -55.27 39.99 -23.69
N SER A 448 -54.63 38.88 -23.29
CA SER A 448 -55.37 37.67 -22.87
C SER A 448 -55.96 37.89 -21.49
N TYR A 449 -55.20 38.33 -20.49
CA TYR A 449 -55.69 38.59 -19.14
C TYR A 449 -56.76 39.69 -19.09
N ALA A 450 -56.76 40.62 -20.06
CA ALA A 450 -57.88 41.54 -20.31
C ALA A 450 -59.21 40.85 -20.67
N VAL A 451 -59.27 39.53 -20.84
CA VAL A 451 -60.50 38.77 -21.08
C VAL A 451 -60.50 37.34 -20.53
N GLU A 452 -59.33 36.80 -20.22
CA GLU A 452 -59.07 35.38 -19.95
C GLU A 452 -59.57 34.98 -18.57
N ASN A 453 -59.13 35.73 -17.59
CA ASN A 453 -59.23 35.54 -16.14
C ASN A 453 -60.31 34.49 -15.71
N SER A 454 -60.00 33.15 -15.68
CA SER A 454 -60.98 32.06 -15.35
C SER A 454 -60.56 30.55 -15.03
N LYS A 455 -59.79 29.72 -15.81
CA LYS A 455 -59.71 28.19 -15.65
C LYS A 455 -58.32 27.50 -15.41
N LEU A 456 -58.27 26.24 -14.85
CA LEU A 456 -57.05 25.34 -14.68
C LEU A 456 -57.39 23.84 -14.28
N PHE A 457 -56.49 22.79 -14.40
CA PHE A 457 -56.72 21.39 -13.87
C PHE A 457 -55.56 20.40 -13.37
N GLU A 458 -55.03 19.39 -14.14
CA GLU A 458 -55.00 17.92 -13.77
C GLU A 458 -53.78 17.11 -13.11
N THR A 459 -52.60 17.00 -13.75
CA THR A 459 -51.62 15.85 -13.96
C THR A 459 -51.39 14.54 -13.08
N ILE A 460 -50.58 14.52 -11.99
CA ILE A 460 -50.16 13.37 -11.10
C ILE A 460 -49.26 12.16 -11.60
N LYS A 461 -49.54 11.48 -12.72
CA LYS A 461 -49.32 10.00 -12.91
C LYS A 461 -47.90 9.34 -12.98
N LYS A 462 -46.75 9.99 -12.72
CA LYS A 462 -45.44 9.54 -13.31
C LYS A 462 -44.30 9.00 -12.40
N SER A 463 -44.42 8.99 -11.07
CA SER A 463 -43.28 8.75 -10.14
C SER A 463 -42.83 7.29 -9.96
N GLU A 464 -43.64 6.32 -10.39
CA GLU A 464 -43.55 4.90 -9.98
C GLU A 464 -42.36 4.12 -10.58
N LYS A 465 -41.88 4.50 -11.77
CA LYS A 465 -41.01 3.66 -12.63
C LYS A 465 -39.54 3.51 -12.20
N LYS A 466 -39.09 4.12 -11.09
CA LYS A 466 -37.65 4.29 -10.79
C LYS A 466 -37.05 3.30 -9.77
N TYR A 467 -37.87 2.66 -8.95
CA TYR A 467 -37.40 1.83 -7.82
C TYR A 467 -36.86 0.45 -8.24
N HIS A 468 -37.45 -0.16 -9.26
CA HIS A 468 -37.33 -1.59 -9.56
C HIS A 468 -35.95 -2.06 -10.06
N SER A 469 -35.08 -1.17 -10.55
CA SER A 469 -33.84 -1.56 -11.26
C SER A 469 -32.60 -1.82 -10.39
N LEU A 470 -32.62 -1.50 -9.09
CA LEU A 470 -31.44 -1.64 -8.21
C LEU A 470 -31.36 -2.97 -7.45
N TYR A 471 -32.46 -3.71 -7.41
CA TYR A 471 -32.66 -4.85 -6.52
C TYR A 471 -32.08 -6.18 -7.06
N SER A 472 -32.12 -6.39 -8.38
CA SER A 472 -31.86 -7.68 -9.03
C SER A 472 -30.37 -8.05 -9.25
N ALA A 473 -29.42 -7.45 -8.54
CA ALA A 473 -27.98 -7.45 -8.95
C ALA A 473 -26.95 -7.88 -7.88
N MET A 474 -27.35 -8.50 -6.75
CA MET A 474 -26.44 -8.86 -5.63
C MET A 474 -26.05 -10.35 -5.63
N ASN A 475 -24.89 -10.70 -5.06
CA ASN A 475 -24.31 -12.06 -5.07
C ASN A 475 -24.63 -12.92 -3.83
N GLU A 476 -24.90 -12.30 -2.68
CA GLU A 476 -25.44 -13.00 -1.52
C GLU A 476 -26.93 -13.26 -1.74
N GLY A 477 -27.45 -14.37 -1.20
CA GLY A 477 -28.88 -14.65 -1.20
C GLY A 477 -29.61 -13.66 -0.30
N VAL A 478 -30.40 -12.77 -0.89
CA VAL A 478 -31.24 -11.79 -0.18
C VAL A 478 -32.70 -12.18 -0.34
N ALA A 479 -33.43 -12.16 0.77
CA ALA A 479 -34.87 -12.37 0.78
C ALA A 479 -35.52 -11.43 1.81
N LEU A 480 -36.65 -10.83 1.42
CA LEU A 480 -37.57 -10.05 2.26
C LEU A 480 -38.71 -10.95 2.73
N HIS A 481 -39.13 -10.74 3.97
CA HIS A 481 -40.10 -11.60 4.65
C HIS A 481 -41.05 -10.77 5.52
N GLU A 482 -42.29 -11.25 5.65
CA GLU A 482 -43.26 -10.76 6.63
C GLU A 482 -43.60 -11.86 7.65
N LEU A 483 -43.76 -11.47 8.91
CA LEU A 483 -44.15 -12.38 9.99
C LEU A 483 -45.64 -12.70 9.97
N VAL A 484 -45.97 -13.99 10.05
CA VAL A 484 -47.33 -14.48 10.21
C VAL A 484 -47.63 -14.68 11.69
N TYR A 485 -48.67 -14.02 12.18
CA TYR A 485 -49.10 -14.09 13.56
C TYR A 485 -50.34 -14.98 13.73
N ASN A 486 -50.43 -15.64 14.88
CA ASN A 486 -51.66 -16.33 15.30
C ASN A 486 -52.68 -15.35 15.90
N SER A 487 -53.89 -15.83 16.21
CA SER A 487 -54.96 -15.02 16.83
C SER A 487 -54.68 -14.56 18.27
N ARG A 488 -53.52 -14.89 18.84
CA ARG A 488 -53.00 -14.38 20.12
C ARG A 488 -51.89 -13.34 19.95
N GLY A 489 -51.51 -13.01 18.72
CA GLY A 489 -50.44 -12.04 18.42
C GLY A 489 -49.02 -12.60 18.54
N GLU A 490 -48.85 -13.92 18.55
CA GLU A 490 -47.53 -14.56 18.55
C GLU A 490 -47.11 -14.89 17.11
N ALA A 491 -45.86 -14.60 16.74
CA ALA A 491 -45.33 -14.98 15.43
C ALA A 491 -45.20 -16.51 15.36
N VAL A 492 -45.84 -17.12 14.37
CA VAL A 492 -45.89 -18.58 14.16
C VAL A 492 -45.27 -19.00 12.83
N ASP A 493 -45.11 -18.09 11.88
CA ASP A 493 -44.47 -18.33 10.59
C ASP A 493 -43.86 -17.05 10.00
N TYR A 494 -43.22 -17.19 8.85
CA TYR A 494 -42.93 -16.07 7.98
C TYR A 494 -43.18 -16.43 6.51
N VAL A 495 -43.60 -15.43 5.73
CA VAL A 495 -43.83 -15.54 4.29
C VAL A 495 -42.71 -14.78 3.58
N VAL A 496 -42.12 -15.40 2.57
CA VAL A 496 -41.16 -14.73 1.68
C VAL A 496 -41.96 -13.81 0.76
N THR A 497 -41.71 -12.50 0.80
CA THR A 497 -42.47 -11.50 0.02
C THR A 497 -41.72 -11.00 -1.20
N ASP A 498 -40.39 -11.06 -1.19
CA ASP A 498 -39.53 -10.72 -2.32
C ASP A 498 -38.16 -11.44 -2.19
N ILE A 499 -37.51 -11.83 -3.30
CA ILE A 499 -36.15 -12.41 -3.32
C ILE A 499 -35.28 -11.81 -4.44
N ASN A 500 -33.95 -11.94 -4.30
CA ASN A 500 -33.02 -11.65 -5.39
C ASN A 500 -32.54 -12.93 -6.11
N ASN A 501 -31.97 -12.77 -7.32
CA ASN A 501 -31.48 -13.88 -8.15
C ASN A 501 -30.46 -14.82 -7.46
N SER A 502 -29.68 -14.33 -6.49
CA SER A 502 -28.67 -15.14 -5.80
C SER A 502 -29.24 -16.02 -4.69
N TYR A 503 -30.44 -15.70 -4.19
CA TYR A 503 -31.18 -16.60 -3.31
C TYR A 503 -31.46 -17.93 -4.02
N GLU A 504 -31.91 -17.87 -5.29
CA GLU A 504 -32.21 -19.05 -6.10
C GLU A 504 -30.98 -19.94 -6.28
N THR A 505 -29.81 -19.34 -6.49
CA THR A 505 -28.55 -20.06 -6.71
C THR A 505 -28.03 -20.78 -5.46
N LEU A 506 -28.19 -20.18 -4.27
CA LEU A 506 -27.68 -20.74 -3.01
C LEU A 506 -28.63 -21.74 -2.34
N VAL A 507 -29.94 -21.56 -2.53
CA VAL A 507 -30.99 -22.41 -1.94
C VAL A 507 -31.49 -23.48 -2.92
N GLY A 508 -31.42 -23.21 -4.23
CA GLY A 508 -31.88 -24.12 -5.29
C GLY A 508 -33.39 -24.07 -5.58
N LEU A 509 -34.06 -22.95 -5.27
CA LEU A 509 -35.50 -22.74 -5.42
C LEU A 509 -35.78 -21.39 -6.10
N SER A 510 -36.71 -21.35 -7.05
CA SER A 510 -37.03 -20.16 -7.84
C SER A 510 -38.06 -19.23 -7.20
N GLU A 511 -38.16 -17.99 -7.69
CA GLU A 511 -39.12 -16.96 -7.23
C GLU A 511 -40.57 -17.49 -7.16
N GLU A 512 -41.06 -18.13 -8.24
CA GLU A 512 -42.41 -18.71 -8.31
C GLU A 512 -42.65 -19.82 -7.27
N GLU A 513 -41.60 -20.49 -6.79
CA GLU A 513 -41.70 -21.57 -5.82
C GLU A 513 -41.77 -21.06 -4.37
N VAL A 514 -41.34 -19.81 -4.11
CA VAL A 514 -41.14 -19.26 -2.74
C VAL A 514 -41.98 -18.02 -2.42
N ILE A 515 -42.26 -17.13 -3.38
CA ILE A 515 -42.96 -15.86 -3.09
C ILE A 515 -44.42 -16.10 -2.67
N GLY A 516 -44.83 -15.41 -1.60
CA GLY A 516 -46.18 -15.50 -1.02
C GLY A 516 -46.45 -16.79 -0.23
N ARG A 517 -45.46 -17.68 -0.09
CA ARG A 517 -45.60 -18.97 0.60
C ARG A 517 -44.91 -18.92 1.96
N LYS A 518 -45.40 -19.74 2.91
CA LYS A 518 -44.82 -19.85 4.24
C LYS A 518 -43.53 -20.64 4.24
N ALA A 519 -42.58 -20.23 5.06
CA ALA A 519 -41.32 -20.93 5.22
C ALA A 519 -41.47 -22.37 5.74
N SER A 520 -42.51 -22.65 6.54
CA SER A 520 -42.91 -24.02 6.92
C SER A 520 -43.11 -24.95 5.71
N ASP A 521 -43.67 -24.40 4.64
CA ASP A 521 -44.18 -25.13 3.48
C ASP A 521 -43.09 -25.22 2.40
N ILE A 522 -42.36 -24.11 2.17
CA ILE A 522 -41.24 -24.02 1.22
C ILE A 522 -40.15 -25.05 1.55
N TYR A 523 -39.77 -25.16 2.82
CA TYR A 523 -38.70 -26.07 3.25
C TYR A 523 -39.19 -27.47 3.66
N GLY A 524 -40.50 -27.75 3.57
CA GLY A 524 -41.08 -29.08 3.77
C GLY A 524 -40.96 -29.68 5.18
N ILE A 525 -40.52 -28.91 6.18
CA ILE A 525 -40.18 -29.40 7.53
C ILE A 525 -41.27 -29.12 8.59
N GLY A 526 -42.39 -28.50 8.21
CA GLY A 526 -43.56 -28.32 9.10
C GLY A 526 -43.37 -27.32 10.25
N LYS A 527 -42.17 -26.75 10.42
CA LYS A 527 -41.89 -25.59 11.28
C LYS A 527 -40.91 -24.65 10.56
N PRO A 528 -41.15 -23.33 10.53
CA PRO A 528 -40.24 -22.36 9.91
C PRO A 528 -38.82 -22.38 10.52
N PRO A 529 -37.74 -22.37 9.70
CA PRO A 529 -36.36 -22.26 10.19
C PRO A 529 -36.13 -20.98 11.00
N TYR A 530 -35.45 -21.09 12.14
CA TYR A 530 -34.90 -19.95 12.91
C TYR A 530 -35.91 -18.84 13.32
N LEU A 531 -37.23 -19.11 13.29
CA LEU A 531 -38.29 -18.15 13.59
C LEU A 531 -38.08 -17.38 14.91
N ASP A 532 -37.58 -18.05 15.95
CA ASP A 532 -37.33 -17.44 17.28
C ASP A 532 -36.24 -16.35 17.25
N ILE A 533 -35.35 -16.38 16.25
CA ILE A 533 -34.34 -15.35 15.98
C ILE A 533 -34.97 -14.25 15.11
N TYR A 534 -35.65 -14.63 14.02
CA TYR A 534 -36.17 -13.67 13.05
C TYR A 534 -37.31 -12.82 13.62
N SER A 535 -38.21 -13.41 14.42
CA SER A 535 -39.26 -12.70 15.15
C SER A 535 -38.70 -11.73 16.20
N ARG A 536 -37.59 -12.09 16.86
CA ARG A 536 -36.85 -11.18 17.75
C ARG A 536 -36.25 -10.00 16.97
N VAL A 537 -35.62 -10.25 15.82
CA VAL A 537 -35.03 -9.18 14.98
C VAL A 537 -36.11 -8.21 14.48
N ALA A 538 -37.24 -8.71 13.97
CA ALA A 538 -38.33 -7.87 13.44
C ALA A 538 -39.13 -7.10 14.52
N SER A 539 -39.13 -7.58 15.77
CA SER A 539 -39.82 -6.91 16.90
C SER A 539 -38.92 -5.95 17.67
N THR A 540 -37.60 -6.18 17.69
CA THR A 540 -36.61 -5.33 18.37
C THR A 540 -35.88 -4.36 17.45
N GLY A 541 -35.85 -4.61 16.14
CA GLY A 541 -35.08 -3.86 15.15
C GLY A 541 -33.57 -4.11 15.18
N VAL A 542 -33.07 -4.96 16.10
CA VAL A 542 -31.63 -5.23 16.26
C VAL A 542 -31.22 -6.41 15.40
N SER A 543 -30.19 -6.23 14.57
CA SER A 543 -29.68 -7.25 13.66
C SER A 543 -28.88 -8.36 14.37
N GLU A 544 -28.97 -9.60 13.89
CA GLU A 544 -28.30 -10.77 14.47
C GLU A 544 -27.58 -11.62 13.40
N LYS A 545 -26.45 -12.26 13.76
CA LYS A 545 -25.66 -13.13 12.86
C LYS A 545 -25.19 -14.40 13.57
N PHE A 546 -25.40 -15.56 12.97
CA PHE A 546 -25.11 -16.87 13.59
C PHE A 546 -24.62 -17.92 12.58
N LYS A 547 -24.05 -19.02 13.10
CA LYS A 547 -23.61 -20.20 12.33
C LYS A 547 -24.41 -21.44 12.74
N THR A 548 -24.79 -22.26 11.77
CA THR A 548 -25.75 -23.36 11.95
C THR A 548 -25.39 -24.56 11.05
N TYR A 549 -25.93 -25.75 11.33
CA TYR A 549 -26.02 -26.84 10.35
C TYR A 549 -27.46 -26.88 9.83
N TYR A 550 -27.64 -26.63 8.54
CA TYR A 550 -28.94 -26.76 7.90
C TYR A 550 -29.07 -28.13 7.24
N GLU A 551 -29.71 -29.03 7.99
CA GLU A 551 -29.91 -30.44 7.64
C GLU A 551 -30.57 -30.66 6.26
N PRO A 552 -31.57 -29.88 5.80
CA PRO A 552 -32.20 -30.10 4.48
C PRO A 552 -31.26 -29.93 3.29
N LEU A 553 -30.28 -29.01 3.39
CA LEU A 553 -29.25 -28.81 2.36
C LEU A 553 -27.92 -29.53 2.71
N GLN A 554 -27.90 -30.29 3.79
CA GLN A 554 -26.74 -30.95 4.43
C GLN A 554 -25.49 -30.07 4.54
N LYS A 555 -25.69 -28.77 4.75
CA LYS A 555 -24.62 -27.75 4.75
C LYS A 555 -24.62 -26.95 6.04
N HIS A 556 -23.43 -26.60 6.52
CA HIS A 556 -23.28 -25.59 7.54
C HIS A 556 -23.39 -24.20 6.92
N PHE A 557 -24.17 -23.28 7.50
CA PHE A 557 -24.35 -21.91 6.99
C PHE A 557 -23.96 -20.85 8.02
N SER A 558 -23.74 -19.63 7.54
CA SER A 558 -23.58 -18.37 8.28
C SER A 558 -24.65 -17.38 7.78
N ILE A 559 -25.55 -16.93 8.66
CA ILE A 559 -26.77 -16.18 8.31
C ILE A 559 -26.80 -14.85 9.09
N SER A 560 -27.20 -13.75 8.44
CA SER A 560 -27.35 -12.40 9.01
C SER A 560 -28.76 -11.85 8.73
N VAL A 561 -29.37 -11.10 9.66
CA VAL A 561 -30.79 -10.67 9.58
C VAL A 561 -30.98 -9.22 10.02
N ILE A 562 -31.86 -8.46 9.34
CA ILE A 562 -32.22 -7.06 9.61
C ILE A 562 -33.75 -6.83 9.49
N SER A 563 -34.29 -5.68 9.94
CA SER A 563 -35.73 -5.35 9.84
C SER A 563 -35.95 -3.97 9.18
N PRO A 564 -36.70 -3.88 8.05
CA PRO A 564 -36.96 -2.60 7.38
C PRO A 564 -38.23 -1.89 7.89
N ASP A 565 -39.24 -2.62 8.35
CA ASP A 565 -40.42 -2.07 9.05
C ASP A 565 -40.93 -3.08 10.09
N LYS A 566 -41.80 -2.62 10.99
CA LYS A 566 -42.34 -3.42 12.09
C LYS A 566 -43.15 -4.60 11.55
N ASN A 567 -42.76 -5.82 11.96
CA ASN A 567 -43.27 -7.12 11.49
C ASN A 567 -42.68 -7.64 10.15
N SER A 568 -41.74 -6.94 9.52
CA SER A 568 -40.99 -7.45 8.36
C SER A 568 -39.48 -7.58 8.66
N PHE A 569 -38.79 -8.45 7.93
CA PHE A 569 -37.35 -8.65 8.05
C PHE A 569 -36.71 -9.09 6.72
N ALA A 570 -35.40 -8.88 6.59
CA ALA A 570 -34.61 -9.33 5.45
C ALA A 570 -33.41 -10.18 5.91
N THR A 571 -33.04 -11.19 5.13
CA THR A 571 -32.01 -12.19 5.45
C THR A 571 -30.90 -12.27 4.39
N VAL A 572 -29.65 -12.47 4.82
CA VAL A 572 -28.46 -12.59 3.94
C VAL A 572 -27.51 -13.71 4.43
N PHE A 573 -27.08 -14.67 3.57
CA PHE A 573 -26.43 -15.94 4.02
C PHE A 573 -25.37 -16.61 3.09
N GLU A 574 -24.53 -17.51 3.65
CA GLU A 574 -23.33 -18.16 3.05
C GLU A 574 -22.98 -19.55 3.66
N ASP A 575 -22.27 -20.48 2.99
CA ASP A 575 -21.93 -21.90 3.39
C ASP A 575 -20.49 -22.10 3.96
N ILE A 576 -20.29 -23.00 4.94
CA ILE A 576 -19.03 -23.24 5.69
C ILE A 576 -18.69 -24.73 6.00
N SER A 577 -19.28 -25.68 5.27
CA SER A 577 -19.40 -27.11 5.69
C SER A 577 -18.12 -27.91 5.99
N SER A 578 -17.06 -27.75 5.20
CA SER A 578 -15.90 -28.67 5.13
C SER A 578 -15.00 -28.72 6.39
N ARG A 579 -15.35 -27.98 7.44
CA ARG A 579 -14.45 -27.63 8.55
C ARG A 579 -14.60 -28.48 9.82
N ILE A 580 -15.63 -29.34 9.93
CA ILE A 580 -16.04 -29.95 11.22
C ILE A 580 -15.77 -31.47 11.34
N GLU A 581 -15.60 -32.22 10.26
CA GLU A 581 -15.65 -33.70 10.31
C GLU A 581 -14.40 -34.39 10.93
N TYR A 582 -13.26 -33.70 11.01
CA TYR A 582 -11.95 -34.33 11.26
C TYR A 582 -11.66 -34.77 12.70
N GLU A 583 -12.40 -34.31 13.72
CA GLU A 583 -11.93 -34.37 15.13
C GLU A 583 -12.36 -35.63 15.94
N ARG A 584 -13.26 -36.50 15.44
CA ARG A 584 -13.98 -37.48 16.30
C ARG A 584 -13.42 -38.90 16.47
N LYS A 585 -12.54 -39.42 15.59
CA LYS A 585 -12.31 -40.89 15.47
C LYS A 585 -11.28 -41.54 16.42
N LEU A 586 -10.66 -40.80 17.36
CA LEU A 586 -9.34 -41.17 17.91
C LEU A 586 -9.30 -41.97 19.25
N HIS A 587 -10.40 -42.14 20.01
CA HIS A 587 -10.27 -42.24 21.49
C HIS A 587 -10.45 -43.59 22.23
N LYS A 588 -10.92 -44.72 21.65
CA LYS A 588 -11.60 -45.78 22.47
C LYS A 588 -10.98 -47.22 22.59
N SER A 589 -9.74 -47.50 22.17
CA SER A 589 -9.25 -48.90 22.05
C SER A 589 -8.18 -49.37 23.07
N GLU A 590 -7.57 -48.51 23.90
CA GLU A 590 -6.16 -48.74 24.29
C GLU A 590 -5.81 -49.53 25.58
N GLU A 591 -6.69 -49.77 26.55
CA GLU A 591 -6.18 -49.98 27.94
C GLU A 591 -5.83 -51.43 28.41
N LYS A 592 -6.79 -52.36 28.59
CA LYS A 592 -6.61 -53.56 29.46
C LYS A 592 -5.44 -54.53 29.16
N TYR A 593 -4.98 -54.68 27.91
CA TYR A 593 -3.95 -55.68 27.54
C TYR A 593 -2.51 -55.31 27.92
N ARG A 594 -2.30 -54.11 28.50
CA ARG A 594 -0.96 -53.60 28.82
C ARG A 594 -0.26 -54.43 29.94
N ASN A 595 -0.90 -54.80 31.05
CA ASN A 595 -0.17 -54.97 32.33
C ASN A 595 0.79 -56.18 32.60
N ILE A 596 0.67 -57.38 32.04
CA ILE A 596 1.60 -58.52 32.38
C ILE A 596 2.84 -58.50 31.49
N ILE A 597 2.50 -58.48 30.21
CA ILE A 597 3.28 -57.98 29.10
C ILE A 597 4.19 -56.81 29.53
N ASN A 598 3.70 -55.86 30.35
CA ASN A 598 4.35 -54.57 30.67
C ASN A 598 5.79 -54.58 31.21
N ASN A 599 6.33 -55.69 31.72
CA ASN A 599 7.53 -55.68 32.59
C ASN A 599 8.71 -56.59 32.16
N LEU A 600 8.85 -56.96 30.88
CA LEU A 600 10.07 -57.63 30.35
C LEU A 600 11.14 -56.58 29.93
N GLN A 601 12.39 -57.01 29.71
CA GLN A 601 13.51 -56.13 29.27
C GLN A 601 13.99 -56.39 27.83
N ASP A 602 14.28 -57.63 27.44
CA ASP A 602 14.46 -57.98 26.02
C ASP A 602 13.09 -58.08 25.33
N GLY A 603 13.05 -57.91 24.00
CA GLY A 603 11.81 -57.85 23.25
C GLY A 603 11.17 -59.23 23.05
N PHE A 604 10.15 -59.56 23.85
CA PHE A 604 9.31 -60.75 23.60
C PHE A 604 8.13 -60.47 22.67
N ILE A 605 8.02 -61.26 21.60
CA ILE A 605 6.95 -61.27 20.59
C ILE A 605 6.46 -62.72 20.40
N ARG A 606 5.16 -62.95 20.39
CA ARG A 606 4.53 -64.25 20.10
C ARG A 606 3.63 -64.16 18.89
N VAL A 607 3.74 -65.13 18.01
CA VAL A 607 3.07 -65.22 16.71
C VAL A 607 2.22 -66.49 16.67
N ASN A 608 1.01 -66.45 16.10
CA ASN A 608 0.17 -67.63 15.89
C ASN A 608 0.59 -68.45 14.65
N THR A 609 -0.10 -69.56 14.38
CA THR A 609 0.13 -70.41 13.20
C THR A 609 -0.15 -69.74 11.85
N GLU A 610 -0.83 -68.59 11.84
CA GLU A 610 -1.09 -67.78 10.63
C GLU A 610 -0.05 -66.67 10.42
N SER A 611 1.06 -66.69 11.17
CA SER A 611 2.13 -65.68 11.13
C SER A 611 1.72 -64.27 11.58
N LYS A 612 0.68 -64.14 12.40
CA LYS A 612 0.26 -62.88 13.03
C LYS A 612 0.69 -62.82 14.49
N ILE A 613 1.24 -61.68 14.91
CA ILE A 613 1.60 -61.43 16.32
C ILE A 613 0.30 -61.45 17.13
N VAL A 614 0.30 -62.12 18.28
CA VAL A 614 -0.87 -62.26 19.16
C VAL A 614 -0.57 -61.89 20.61
N MET A 615 0.70 -61.77 20.98
CA MET A 615 1.12 -61.31 22.31
C MET A 615 2.51 -60.70 22.23
N VAL A 616 2.79 -59.64 22.99
CA VAL A 616 4.03 -58.85 22.84
C VAL A 616 4.24 -57.96 24.05
N SER A 617 5.45 -57.89 24.61
CA SER A 617 5.85 -57.07 25.78
C SER A 617 6.05 -55.57 25.43
N PRO A 618 6.15 -54.58 26.35
CA PRO A 618 6.61 -53.25 26.00
C PRO A 618 8.09 -53.11 26.00
N SER A 619 8.89 -54.05 26.49
CA SER A 619 10.26 -54.12 25.99
C SER A 619 10.23 -54.32 24.48
N ALA A 620 9.50 -55.32 23.97
CA ALA A 620 9.34 -55.48 22.52
C ALA A 620 8.69 -54.25 21.88
N ALA A 621 7.61 -53.72 22.48
CA ALA A 621 6.93 -52.57 21.94
C ALA A 621 7.89 -51.35 21.89
N MET A 622 8.43 -50.91 23.02
CA MET A 622 9.32 -49.75 23.16
C MET A 622 10.64 -49.92 22.38
N MET A 623 11.22 -51.12 22.34
CA MET A 623 12.38 -51.45 21.51
C MET A 623 12.06 -51.33 20.02
N LEU A 624 10.89 -51.82 19.60
CA LEU A 624 10.34 -51.58 18.26
C LEU A 624 9.54 -50.26 18.15
N GLY A 625 9.76 -49.28 19.04
CA GLY A 625 9.12 -47.94 18.99
C GLY A 625 7.60 -47.88 19.25
N TYR A 626 6.90 -49.01 19.36
CA TYR A 626 5.50 -49.10 19.74
C TYR A 626 5.31 -48.63 21.20
N SER A 627 4.57 -47.53 21.39
CA SER A 627 4.30 -46.91 22.70
C SER A 627 3.57 -47.79 23.72
N SER A 628 2.93 -48.87 23.28
CA SER A 628 2.44 -49.93 24.15
C SER A 628 2.28 -51.23 23.39
N SER A 629 2.22 -52.33 24.12
CA SER A 629 2.03 -53.68 23.59
C SER A 629 0.71 -53.98 22.90
N LYS A 630 -0.22 -53.03 22.87
CA LYS A 630 -1.51 -53.24 22.22
C LYS A 630 -1.47 -52.88 20.73
N THR A 631 -0.60 -51.94 20.33
CA THR A 631 -0.40 -51.58 18.91
C THR A 631 0.44 -52.61 18.14
N MET A 632 1.14 -53.50 18.84
CA MET A 632 2.03 -54.48 18.22
C MET A 632 1.41 -55.89 18.11
N GLN A 633 0.21 -56.11 18.66
CA GLN A 633 -0.58 -57.33 18.42
C GLN A 633 -1.37 -57.20 17.10
N GLY A 634 -1.56 -58.31 16.39
CA GLY A 634 -2.27 -58.42 15.11
C GLY A 634 -1.40 -58.23 13.87
N VAL A 635 -0.28 -57.52 14.00
CA VAL A 635 0.71 -57.30 12.93
C VAL A 635 1.19 -58.65 12.37
N GLU A 636 1.17 -58.84 11.05
CA GLU A 636 1.82 -59.99 10.44
C GLU A 636 3.32 -59.89 10.69
N VAL A 637 3.91 -60.88 11.37
CA VAL A 637 5.28 -60.76 11.86
C VAL A 637 6.28 -60.51 10.73
N LYS A 638 5.92 -60.85 9.48
CA LYS A 638 6.69 -60.58 8.25
C LYS A 638 6.94 -59.09 7.97
N THR A 639 6.13 -58.18 8.51
CA THR A 639 6.32 -56.72 8.34
C THR A 639 7.21 -56.10 9.40
N LEU A 640 7.55 -56.84 10.46
CA LEU A 640 8.68 -56.44 11.31
C LEU A 640 10.00 -56.56 10.56
N PHE A 641 10.02 -57.24 9.41
CA PHE A 641 11.14 -57.36 8.50
C PHE A 641 10.89 -56.47 7.28
N SER A 642 11.94 -55.88 6.73
CA SER A 642 11.86 -55.12 5.47
C SER A 642 11.51 -55.99 4.24
N ASP A 643 11.73 -57.31 4.34
CA ASP A 643 11.51 -58.26 3.27
C ASP A 643 10.77 -59.52 3.77
N SER A 644 9.61 -59.79 3.16
CA SER A 644 8.77 -60.96 3.45
C SER A 644 9.43 -62.32 3.21
N THR A 645 10.49 -62.38 2.38
CA THR A 645 11.25 -63.62 2.18
C THR A 645 12.08 -63.99 3.41
N GLN A 646 12.48 -63.02 4.24
CA GLN A 646 13.25 -63.26 5.46
C GLN A 646 12.44 -64.10 6.47
N LEU A 647 11.16 -63.79 6.66
CA LEU A 647 10.29 -64.62 7.50
C LEU A 647 10.15 -66.04 6.94
N SER A 648 10.01 -66.17 5.62
CA SER A 648 9.92 -67.47 4.94
C SER A 648 11.20 -68.30 5.16
N GLY A 649 12.38 -67.65 5.14
CA GLY A 649 13.66 -68.24 5.51
C GLY A 649 13.74 -68.67 6.98
N ILE A 650 13.26 -67.85 7.91
CA ILE A 650 13.16 -68.20 9.34
C ILE A 650 12.29 -69.45 9.53
N ILE A 651 11.10 -69.50 8.91
CA ILE A 651 10.18 -70.63 8.98
C ILE A 651 10.81 -71.91 8.38
N HIS A 652 11.57 -71.80 7.30
CA HIS A 652 12.29 -72.93 6.70
C HIS A 652 13.40 -73.47 7.62
N LEU A 653 14.22 -72.59 8.20
CA LEU A 653 15.29 -72.96 9.14
C LEU A 653 14.72 -73.61 10.41
N LEU A 654 13.65 -73.04 10.98
CA LEU A 654 12.92 -73.60 12.12
C LEU A 654 12.42 -75.02 11.83
N ASN A 655 11.87 -75.29 10.64
CA ASN A 655 11.39 -76.62 10.27
C ASN A 655 12.52 -77.66 10.08
N ARG A 656 13.73 -77.23 9.71
CA ARG A 656 14.88 -78.13 9.46
C ARG A 656 15.75 -78.39 10.69
N LYS A 657 15.81 -77.45 11.64
CA LYS A 657 16.69 -77.50 12.84
C LYS A 657 15.99 -77.41 14.19
N GLY A 658 14.68 -77.12 14.22
CA GLY A 658 13.89 -76.96 15.45
C GLY A 658 13.93 -75.56 16.08
N GLU A 659 15.05 -74.85 15.96
CA GLU A 659 15.29 -73.50 16.49
C GLU A 659 16.12 -72.64 15.51
N VAL A 660 16.04 -71.31 15.66
CA VAL A 660 16.88 -70.32 14.93
C VAL A 660 17.49 -69.36 15.94
N LYS A 661 18.80 -69.13 15.84
CA LYS A 661 19.57 -68.30 16.78
C LYS A 661 20.43 -67.25 16.07
N ASN A 662 20.52 -66.08 16.68
CA ASN A 662 21.35 -64.93 16.28
C ASN A 662 21.21 -64.52 14.80
N LEU A 663 20.00 -64.56 14.24
CA LEU A 663 19.79 -64.07 12.88
C LEU A 663 19.73 -62.54 12.91
N GLU A 664 20.74 -61.88 12.33
CA GLU A 664 20.70 -60.43 12.14
C GLU A 664 19.67 -60.06 11.06
N SER A 665 18.75 -59.18 11.42
CA SER A 665 17.81 -58.57 10.49
C SER A 665 17.62 -57.11 10.85
N THR A 666 17.39 -56.30 9.82
CA THR A 666 16.90 -54.95 9.96
C THR A 666 15.42 -55.03 10.31
N LEU A 667 15.12 -55.09 11.61
CA LEU A 667 13.76 -55.04 12.08
C LEU A 667 13.22 -53.62 12.00
N ILE A 668 11.96 -53.48 11.63
CA ILE A 668 11.32 -52.17 11.46
C ILE A 668 10.59 -51.82 12.76
N LYS A 669 11.04 -50.76 13.46
CA LYS A 669 10.27 -50.12 14.54
C LYS A 669 9.02 -49.49 13.92
N LEU A 670 7.95 -49.33 14.70
CA LEU A 670 6.67 -48.79 14.22
C LEU A 670 6.79 -47.39 13.59
N ASP A 671 7.76 -46.58 14.03
CA ASP A 671 8.01 -45.24 13.50
C ASP A 671 8.62 -45.24 12.09
N GLY A 672 8.76 -46.41 11.45
CA GLY A 672 9.45 -46.60 10.18
C GLY A 672 10.98 -46.52 10.32
N GLY A 673 11.48 -46.12 11.49
CA GLY A 673 12.86 -46.28 11.87
C GLY A 673 13.18 -47.76 11.93
N SER A 674 13.93 -48.26 10.96
CA SER A 674 14.49 -49.59 11.11
C SER A 674 15.64 -49.56 12.09
N PHE A 675 15.85 -50.68 12.77
CA PHE A 675 16.90 -50.87 13.73
C PHE A 675 17.51 -52.25 13.49
N TYR A 676 18.78 -52.38 13.80
CA TYR A 676 19.46 -53.64 13.60
C TYR A 676 19.15 -54.50 14.81
N ALA A 677 18.68 -55.71 14.56
CA ALA A 677 18.25 -56.60 15.62
C ALA A 677 18.78 -58.01 15.40
N SER A 678 19.15 -58.66 16.49
CA SER A 678 19.46 -60.08 16.52
C SER A 678 18.23 -60.86 16.97
N LEU A 679 17.86 -61.87 16.19
CA LEU A 679 16.64 -62.65 16.34
C LEU A 679 16.92 -64.08 16.81
N ASN A 680 16.20 -64.47 17.86
CA ASN A 680 16.09 -65.86 18.30
C ASN A 680 14.63 -66.30 18.17
N CYS A 681 14.37 -67.39 17.44
CA CYS A 681 13.03 -67.89 17.15
C CYS A 681 12.91 -69.37 17.53
N GLN A 682 11.76 -69.75 18.08
CA GLN A 682 11.41 -71.15 18.36
C GLN A 682 9.92 -71.39 18.12
N TYR A 683 9.50 -72.63 17.87
CA TYR A 683 8.08 -72.95 17.84
C TYR A 683 7.46 -72.89 19.24
N HIS A 684 6.33 -72.20 19.34
CA HIS A 684 5.44 -72.30 20.49
C HIS A 684 4.68 -73.63 20.39
N LEU A 685 4.97 -74.58 21.28
CA LEU A 685 4.39 -75.94 21.29
C LEU A 685 3.25 -76.05 22.32
N GLY A 686 2.22 -76.84 21.99
CA GLY A 686 1.20 -77.29 22.95
C GLY A 686 1.61 -78.54 23.74
N GLU A 687 0.78 -78.92 24.71
CA GLU A 687 1.03 -80.00 25.69
C GLU A 687 1.24 -81.41 25.11
N HIS A 688 1.01 -81.61 23.80
CA HIS A 688 1.22 -82.89 23.10
C HIS A 688 2.20 -82.73 21.91
N GLY A 689 3.06 -81.70 21.93
CA GLY A 689 4.09 -81.48 20.91
C GLY A 689 3.59 -80.84 19.61
N GLN A 690 2.31 -80.46 19.53
CA GLN A 690 1.75 -79.79 18.36
C GLN A 690 2.19 -78.32 18.28
N LYS A 691 2.66 -77.87 17.12
CA LYS A 691 3.08 -76.48 16.89
C LYS A 691 1.85 -75.55 16.86
N LYS A 692 1.81 -74.56 17.76
CA LYS A 692 0.72 -73.56 17.92
C LYS A 692 1.12 -72.13 17.52
N GLY A 693 2.38 -71.88 17.20
CA GLY A 693 2.88 -70.55 16.86
C GLY A 693 4.39 -70.47 16.82
N ILE A 694 4.93 -69.25 16.76
CA ILE A 694 6.37 -68.97 16.87
C ILE A 694 6.57 -67.93 17.98
N ASP A 695 7.42 -68.25 18.95
CA ASP A 695 7.89 -67.30 19.95
C ASP A 695 9.23 -66.72 19.44
N MET A 696 9.31 -65.39 19.44
CA MET A 696 10.41 -64.61 18.87
C MET A 696 10.94 -63.64 19.92
N PHE A 697 12.25 -63.69 20.14
CA PHE A 697 12.98 -62.82 21.04
C PHE A 697 13.88 -61.90 20.23
N VAL A 698 13.77 -60.60 20.53
CA VAL A 698 14.39 -59.51 19.80
C VAL A 698 15.36 -58.77 20.71
N LYS A 699 16.57 -58.53 20.18
CA LYS A 699 17.61 -57.74 20.84
C LYS A 699 18.15 -56.66 19.90
N ASP A 700 18.13 -55.41 20.32
CA ASP A 700 18.66 -54.25 19.59
C ASP A 700 20.20 -54.30 19.54
N ILE A 701 20.78 -54.12 18.35
CA ILE A 701 22.24 -54.01 18.09
C ILE A 701 22.58 -52.70 17.33
N THR A 702 21.68 -51.71 17.37
CA THR A 702 21.74 -50.50 16.54
C THR A 702 22.87 -49.56 16.91
N GLU A 703 23.30 -49.51 18.17
CA GLU A 703 24.43 -48.70 18.63
C GLU A 703 25.72 -49.00 17.82
N GLN A 704 25.99 -50.29 17.58
CA GLN A 704 27.13 -50.75 16.76
C GLN A 704 27.02 -50.31 15.28
N LYS A 705 25.79 -50.16 14.76
CA LYS A 705 25.52 -49.71 13.39
C LYS A 705 25.40 -48.19 13.25
N GLN A 706 25.03 -47.50 14.33
CA GLN A 706 25.07 -46.04 14.43
C GLN A 706 26.51 -45.55 14.32
N THR A 707 27.49 -46.18 14.97
CA THR A 707 28.91 -45.77 14.82
C THR A 707 29.42 -45.83 13.38
N GLU A 708 28.98 -46.80 12.56
CA GLU A 708 29.31 -46.84 11.13
C GLU A 708 28.53 -45.78 10.34
N ALA A 709 27.24 -45.63 10.58
CA ALA A 709 26.37 -44.67 9.89
C ALA A 709 26.68 -43.21 10.24
N ASP A 710 27.11 -42.92 11.48
CA ASP A 710 27.46 -41.58 11.95
C ASP A 710 28.77 -41.08 11.32
N LEU A 711 29.71 -41.98 11.01
CA LEU A 711 30.92 -41.65 10.25
C LEU A 711 30.58 -41.24 8.81
N GLU A 712 29.68 -41.98 8.15
CA GLU A 712 29.21 -41.68 6.79
C GLU A 712 28.32 -40.43 6.77
N LYS A 713 27.45 -40.25 7.77
CA LYS A 713 26.59 -39.08 7.97
C LYS A 713 27.41 -37.82 8.30
N SER A 714 28.48 -37.91 9.09
CA SER A 714 29.38 -36.79 9.35
C SER A 714 30.06 -36.32 8.05
N ARG A 715 30.49 -37.26 7.21
CA ARG A 715 31.07 -36.96 5.88
C ARG A 715 30.05 -36.31 4.94
N ASN A 716 28.81 -36.81 4.91
CA ASN A 716 27.74 -36.24 4.11
C ASN A 716 27.27 -34.87 4.62
N ASN A 717 27.20 -34.68 5.94
CA ASN A 717 26.89 -33.39 6.58
C ASN A 717 27.95 -32.32 6.25
N LEU A 718 29.24 -32.71 6.22
CA LEU A 718 30.33 -31.81 5.84
C LEU A 718 30.20 -31.37 4.37
N ALA A 719 29.95 -32.31 3.46
CA ALA A 719 29.74 -32.01 2.04
C ALA A 719 28.46 -31.18 1.79
N GLU A 720 27.40 -31.37 2.58
CA GLU A 720 26.20 -30.52 2.54
C GLU A 720 26.49 -29.10 3.08
N ALA A 721 27.24 -28.98 4.18
CA ALA A 721 27.61 -27.69 4.77
C ALA A 721 28.51 -26.87 3.83
N GLN A 722 29.49 -27.50 3.19
CA GLN A 722 30.34 -26.88 2.16
C GLN A 722 29.51 -26.35 0.99
N ARG A 723 28.57 -27.16 0.46
CA ARG A 723 27.65 -26.77 -0.63
C ARG A 723 26.72 -25.61 -0.24
N ILE A 724 26.14 -25.65 0.97
CA ILE A 724 25.23 -24.60 1.46
C ILE A 724 25.97 -23.28 1.69
N ALA A 725 27.22 -23.34 2.18
CA ALA A 725 28.04 -22.15 2.42
C ALA A 725 28.71 -21.59 1.15
N LEU A 726 28.62 -22.29 0.01
CA LEU A 726 29.37 -22.03 -1.23
C LEU A 726 30.88 -22.00 -1.01
N ILE A 727 31.39 -22.90 -0.15
CA ILE A 727 32.80 -23.02 0.22
C ILE A 727 33.35 -24.35 -0.28
N GLY A 728 34.31 -24.30 -1.20
CA GLY A 728 35.08 -25.46 -1.62
C GLY A 728 36.48 -25.46 -1.02
N SER A 729 36.91 -26.58 -0.45
CA SER A 729 38.29 -26.79 0.03
C SER A 729 39.21 -27.43 -1.02
N TRP A 730 40.50 -27.17 -0.88
CA TRP A 730 41.61 -27.77 -1.65
C TRP A 730 42.81 -28.11 -0.76
N GLU A 731 43.60 -29.10 -1.18
CA GLU A 731 44.89 -29.48 -0.59
C GLU A 731 45.93 -29.60 -1.71
N TRP A 732 47.11 -29.03 -1.52
CA TRP A 732 48.23 -29.04 -2.46
C TRP A 732 49.48 -29.62 -1.79
N GLU A 733 50.11 -30.63 -2.40
CA GLU A 733 51.40 -31.17 -1.99
C GLU A 733 52.52 -30.58 -2.85
N VAL A 734 53.43 -29.83 -2.21
CA VAL A 734 54.30 -28.84 -2.85
C VAL A 734 55.40 -29.50 -3.69
N GLU A 735 55.95 -30.63 -3.25
CA GLU A 735 57.02 -31.35 -4.00
C GLU A 735 56.52 -32.04 -5.27
N THR A 736 55.26 -32.49 -5.29
CA THR A 736 54.68 -33.29 -6.39
C THR A 736 53.79 -32.49 -7.34
N ASP A 737 53.43 -31.25 -6.97
CA ASP A 737 52.37 -30.42 -7.60
C ASP A 737 50.99 -31.13 -7.66
N GLU A 738 50.75 -32.08 -6.74
CA GLU A 738 49.46 -32.76 -6.62
C GLU A 738 48.47 -31.84 -5.90
N LEU A 739 47.51 -31.29 -6.65
CA LEU A 739 46.42 -30.47 -6.15
C LEU A 739 45.12 -31.29 -6.15
N SER A 740 44.47 -31.37 -5.00
CA SER A 740 43.18 -32.03 -4.82
C SER A 740 42.10 -31.03 -4.46
N TRP A 741 40.92 -31.18 -5.07
CA TRP A 741 39.77 -30.30 -4.90
C TRP A 741 38.57 -31.07 -4.34
N SER A 742 37.84 -30.43 -3.43
CA SER A 742 36.49 -30.84 -3.01
C SER A 742 35.49 -30.73 -4.17
N ASP A 743 34.38 -31.48 -4.09
CA ASP A 743 33.34 -31.49 -5.12
C ASP A 743 32.72 -30.11 -5.36
N GLU A 744 32.70 -29.23 -4.35
CA GLU A 744 32.18 -27.86 -4.50
C GLU A 744 33.10 -26.96 -5.32
N LEU A 745 34.43 -27.16 -5.31
CA LEU A 745 35.31 -26.39 -6.20
C LEU A 745 35.06 -26.72 -7.68
N TYR A 746 34.78 -27.98 -8.00
CA TYR A 746 34.36 -28.37 -9.35
C TYR A 746 33.05 -27.67 -9.75
N SER A 747 32.10 -27.50 -8.82
CA SER A 747 30.86 -26.73 -9.00
C SER A 747 31.12 -25.22 -9.22
N ILE A 748 31.91 -24.58 -8.35
CA ILE A 748 32.25 -23.15 -8.42
C ILE A 748 32.96 -22.80 -9.73
N PHE A 749 33.94 -23.62 -10.15
CA PHE A 749 34.67 -23.43 -11.41
C PHE A 749 33.93 -23.99 -12.64
N ASN A 750 32.79 -24.65 -12.45
CA ASN A 750 31.98 -25.28 -13.50
C ASN A 750 32.78 -26.29 -14.37
N LEU A 751 33.53 -27.19 -13.71
CA LEU A 751 34.39 -28.19 -14.32
C LEU A 751 33.94 -29.62 -13.95
N ASP A 752 34.02 -30.56 -14.88
CA ASP A 752 33.69 -31.97 -14.61
C ASP A 752 34.89 -32.73 -14.02
N LYS A 753 34.75 -33.17 -12.77
CA LYS A 753 35.71 -33.99 -12.03
C LYS A 753 36.16 -35.27 -12.75
N LYS A 754 35.38 -35.80 -13.69
CA LYS A 754 35.76 -36.98 -14.50
C LYS A 754 36.72 -36.67 -15.64
N HIS A 755 36.77 -35.41 -16.08
CA HIS A 755 37.50 -34.99 -17.28
C HIS A 755 38.56 -33.92 -17.00
N TYR A 756 38.67 -33.45 -15.76
CA TYR A 756 39.59 -32.40 -15.35
C TYR A 756 40.32 -32.75 -14.05
N THR A 757 41.66 -32.80 -14.11
CA THR A 757 42.53 -32.91 -12.94
C THR A 757 43.16 -31.54 -12.67
N PRO A 758 42.92 -30.92 -11.49
CA PRO A 758 43.53 -29.64 -11.15
C PRO A 758 45.03 -29.79 -10.85
N THR A 759 45.82 -28.79 -11.24
CA THR A 759 47.19 -28.53 -10.77
C THR A 759 47.33 -27.04 -10.50
N MET A 760 48.32 -26.59 -9.73
CA MET A 760 48.47 -25.14 -9.49
C MET A 760 48.64 -24.37 -10.80
N LYS A 761 49.42 -24.93 -11.74
CA LYS A 761 49.61 -24.36 -13.08
C LYS A 761 48.32 -24.32 -13.93
N SER A 762 47.32 -25.16 -13.66
CA SER A 762 46.03 -25.10 -14.34
C SER A 762 45.09 -24.06 -13.71
N PHE A 763 45.11 -23.91 -12.39
CA PHE A 763 44.32 -22.92 -11.64
C PHE A 763 44.61 -21.47 -12.09
N PHE A 764 45.89 -21.08 -12.21
CA PHE A 764 46.29 -19.72 -12.64
C PHE A 764 45.73 -19.28 -14.01
N LYS A 765 45.27 -20.21 -14.85
CA LYS A 765 44.63 -19.89 -16.15
C LYS A 765 43.25 -19.26 -15.99
N TYR A 766 42.52 -19.61 -14.94
CA TYR A 766 41.17 -19.12 -14.66
C TYR A 766 41.18 -17.77 -13.94
N LEU A 767 42.30 -17.32 -13.39
CA LEU A 767 42.41 -15.98 -12.78
C LEU A 767 42.21 -14.89 -13.84
N HIS A 768 41.45 -13.85 -13.47
CA HIS A 768 41.31 -12.63 -14.26
C HIS A 768 42.69 -11.98 -14.51
N PRO A 769 42.98 -11.42 -15.71
CA PRO A 769 44.31 -10.90 -16.03
C PRO A 769 44.88 -9.90 -15.01
N GLU A 770 44.03 -9.05 -14.44
CA GLU A 770 44.39 -8.03 -13.43
C GLU A 770 44.88 -8.65 -12.10
N ASP A 771 44.34 -9.80 -11.70
CA ASP A 771 44.54 -10.33 -10.34
C ASP A 771 45.69 -11.37 -10.27
N ARG A 772 46.20 -11.83 -11.42
CA ARG A 772 47.23 -12.89 -11.52
C ARG A 772 48.50 -12.59 -10.74
N GLU A 773 49.00 -11.36 -10.84
CA GLU A 773 50.24 -10.96 -10.17
C GLU A 773 50.05 -10.86 -8.65
N PHE A 774 48.91 -10.31 -8.21
CA PHE A 774 48.53 -10.24 -6.81
C PHE A 774 48.39 -11.63 -6.17
N VAL A 775 47.62 -12.53 -6.79
CA VAL A 775 47.41 -13.89 -6.27
C VAL A 775 48.73 -14.68 -6.24
N SER A 776 49.59 -14.55 -7.27
CA SER A 776 50.93 -15.16 -7.28
C SER A 776 51.77 -14.74 -6.08
N LYS A 777 51.73 -13.46 -5.72
CA LYS A 777 52.45 -12.94 -4.55
C LYS A 777 51.96 -13.56 -3.24
N GLN A 778 50.64 -13.68 -3.05
CA GLN A 778 50.05 -14.28 -1.85
C GLN A 778 50.46 -15.76 -1.68
N PHE A 779 50.48 -16.54 -2.76
CA PHE A 779 50.92 -17.94 -2.71
C PHE A 779 52.39 -18.10 -2.34
N ASN A 780 53.27 -17.19 -2.79
CA ASN A 780 54.68 -17.22 -2.38
C ASN A 780 54.85 -16.94 -0.88
N THR A 781 54.06 -16.03 -0.30
CA THR A 781 54.09 -15.75 1.14
C THR A 781 53.66 -16.96 1.98
N ILE A 782 52.64 -17.73 1.58
CA ILE A 782 52.29 -18.98 2.28
C ILE A 782 53.46 -19.99 2.25
N VAL A 783 54.08 -20.18 1.07
CA VAL A 783 55.11 -21.21 0.86
C VAL A 783 56.45 -20.88 1.53
N LEU A 784 56.83 -19.60 1.56
CA LEU A 784 58.15 -19.15 2.03
C LEU A 784 58.13 -18.65 3.48
N ASP A 785 57.06 -17.96 3.88
CA ASP A 785 56.99 -17.24 5.16
C ASP A 785 56.11 -17.98 6.20
N ASP A 786 55.45 -19.08 5.82
CA ASP A 786 54.51 -19.88 6.65
C ASP A 786 53.35 -19.05 7.24
N GLU A 787 52.95 -17.99 6.52
CA GLU A 787 51.88 -17.09 6.94
C GLU A 787 50.51 -17.47 6.38
N LYS A 788 49.49 -17.35 7.24
CA LYS A 788 48.07 -17.53 6.88
C LYS A 788 47.52 -16.28 6.21
N VAL A 789 46.91 -16.43 5.03
CA VAL A 789 46.42 -15.31 4.20
C VAL A 789 44.91 -15.39 3.93
N LYS A 790 44.20 -14.24 3.92
CA LYS A 790 42.81 -14.07 3.47
C LYS A 790 42.74 -12.94 2.42
N PHE A 791 42.19 -13.20 1.23
CA PHE A 791 42.11 -12.19 0.15
C PHE A 791 41.03 -12.50 -0.90
N ASP A 792 40.53 -11.46 -1.58
CA ASP A 792 39.56 -11.58 -2.69
C ASP A 792 40.26 -11.56 -4.06
N PHE A 793 39.71 -12.28 -5.04
CA PHE A 793 40.20 -12.32 -6.43
C PHE A 793 39.09 -12.73 -7.42
N LYS A 794 39.23 -12.35 -8.69
CA LYS A 794 38.29 -12.69 -9.76
C LYS A 794 38.74 -13.92 -10.55
N VAL A 795 37.79 -14.78 -10.90
CA VAL A 795 37.98 -15.90 -11.84
C VAL A 795 37.07 -15.74 -13.06
N VAL A 796 37.59 -16.11 -14.23
CA VAL A 796 36.89 -16.09 -15.52
C VAL A 796 36.57 -17.53 -15.92
N LEU A 797 35.28 -17.84 -15.98
CA LEU A 797 34.79 -19.16 -16.38
C LEU A 797 34.43 -19.14 -17.88
N ASN A 798 35.02 -20.09 -18.63
CA ASN A 798 34.76 -20.34 -20.05
C ASN A 798 34.72 -19.11 -20.96
N ASN A 799 35.51 -18.06 -20.62
CA ASN A 799 35.58 -16.77 -21.32
C ASN A 799 34.27 -15.95 -21.39
N VAL A 800 33.24 -16.24 -20.59
CA VAL A 800 31.93 -15.56 -20.68
C VAL A 800 31.41 -15.03 -19.34
N SER A 801 31.72 -15.67 -18.21
CA SER A 801 31.22 -15.26 -16.88
C SER A 801 32.33 -15.11 -15.86
N THR A 802 32.41 -13.96 -15.20
CA THR A 802 33.34 -13.69 -14.10
C THR A 802 32.67 -13.96 -12.75
N ARG A 803 33.39 -14.60 -11.82
CA ARG A 803 33.01 -14.72 -10.40
C ARG A 803 34.06 -14.05 -9.51
N ILE A 804 33.66 -13.65 -8.31
CA ILE A 804 34.54 -13.10 -7.27
C ILE A 804 34.62 -14.13 -6.15
N LEU A 805 35.84 -14.57 -5.83
CA LEU A 805 36.11 -15.57 -4.80
C LEU A 805 36.96 -14.97 -3.67
N THR A 806 36.65 -15.35 -2.43
CA THR A 806 37.51 -15.10 -1.27
C THR A 806 38.33 -16.35 -0.97
N ALA A 807 39.65 -16.23 -0.90
CA ALA A 807 40.58 -17.27 -0.49
C ALA A 807 40.95 -17.18 0.99
N LEU A 808 41.18 -18.34 1.61
CA LEU A 808 41.89 -18.51 2.88
C LEU A 808 42.81 -19.75 2.77
N ALA A 809 44.07 -19.67 3.18
CA ALA A 809 45.01 -20.80 3.10
C ALA A 809 46.12 -20.77 4.17
N GLU A 810 46.63 -21.95 4.53
CA GLU A 810 47.73 -22.17 5.50
C GLU A 810 48.49 -23.49 5.25
N VAL A 811 49.70 -23.61 5.80
CA VAL A 811 50.53 -24.84 5.75
C VAL A 811 50.05 -25.85 6.81
N THR A 812 50.09 -27.14 6.49
CA THR A 812 49.53 -28.23 7.33
C THR A 812 50.47 -29.42 7.55
N ASP A 813 51.56 -29.52 6.78
CA ASP A 813 52.63 -30.51 6.95
C ASP A 813 53.94 -29.90 6.44
N HIS A 814 55.05 -30.23 7.10
CA HIS A 814 56.40 -29.77 6.75
C HIS A 814 57.30 -30.96 6.40
N ASP A 815 58.33 -30.72 5.57
CA ASP A 815 59.34 -31.73 5.27
C ASP A 815 60.35 -31.92 6.43
N LEU A 816 61.31 -32.83 6.26
CA LEU A 816 62.36 -33.09 7.27
C LEU A 816 63.39 -31.95 7.40
N ALA A 817 63.38 -30.96 6.51
CA ALA A 817 64.23 -29.77 6.54
C ALA A 817 63.49 -28.53 7.11
N GLY A 818 62.17 -28.61 7.30
CA GLY A 818 61.31 -27.53 7.83
C GLY A 818 60.58 -26.71 6.76
N ASN A 819 60.63 -27.10 5.48
CA ASN A 819 59.90 -26.40 4.41
C ASN A 819 58.43 -26.85 4.36
N ALA A 820 57.55 -25.99 3.84
CA ALA A 820 56.14 -26.31 3.62
C ALA A 820 55.99 -27.49 2.62
N LYS A 821 55.37 -28.59 3.07
CA LYS A 821 55.16 -29.81 2.30
C LYS A 821 53.71 -29.97 1.82
N LYS A 822 52.73 -29.64 2.68
CA LYS A 822 51.31 -29.60 2.31
C LYS A 822 50.66 -28.28 2.72
N ILE A 823 49.90 -27.69 1.79
CA ILE A 823 49.12 -26.47 2.00
C ILE A 823 47.64 -26.80 1.81
N MET A 824 46.79 -26.33 2.71
CA MET A 824 45.33 -26.46 2.57
C MET A 824 44.68 -25.07 2.52
N GLY A 825 43.59 -24.98 1.77
CA GLY A 825 42.83 -23.74 1.70
C GLY A 825 41.38 -23.95 1.30
N ILE A 826 40.64 -22.84 1.31
CA ILE A 826 39.24 -22.75 0.89
C ILE A 826 39.05 -21.59 -0.08
N TYR A 827 38.08 -21.73 -0.98
CA TYR A 827 37.54 -20.63 -1.79
C TYR A 827 36.03 -20.52 -1.56
N GLN A 828 35.55 -19.31 -1.29
CA GLN A 828 34.13 -18.99 -1.15
C GLN A 828 33.66 -18.09 -2.31
N ASP A 829 32.50 -18.38 -2.89
CA ASP A 829 31.89 -17.50 -3.90
C ASP A 829 31.12 -16.34 -3.25
N VAL A 830 31.55 -15.11 -3.51
CA VAL A 830 30.97 -13.87 -2.95
C VAL A 830 30.35 -12.96 -4.03
N THR A 831 30.17 -13.50 -5.24
CA THR A 831 29.77 -12.71 -6.42
C THR A 831 28.45 -11.95 -6.23
N GLU A 832 27.39 -12.60 -5.74
CA GLU A 832 26.09 -11.93 -5.53
C GLU A 832 26.15 -10.83 -4.47
N ILE A 833 26.94 -11.01 -3.41
CA ILE A 833 27.10 -10.04 -2.32
C ILE A 833 27.76 -8.76 -2.87
N LYS A 834 28.85 -8.91 -3.63
CA LYS A 834 29.58 -7.77 -4.22
C LYS A 834 28.79 -7.04 -5.29
N LEU A 835 27.97 -7.73 -6.08
CA LEU A 835 27.05 -7.08 -7.02
C LEU A 835 25.96 -6.29 -6.30
N ALA A 836 25.37 -6.83 -5.22
CA ALA A 836 24.35 -6.14 -4.43
C ALA A 836 24.90 -4.88 -3.71
N GLU A 837 26.11 -4.94 -3.15
CA GLU A 837 26.80 -3.77 -2.59
C GLU A 837 26.93 -2.63 -3.64
N GLN A 838 27.26 -2.98 -4.88
CA GLN A 838 27.43 -2.03 -5.98
C GLN A 838 26.09 -1.45 -6.48
N GLU A 839 25.02 -2.25 -6.51
CA GLU A 839 23.66 -1.76 -6.83
C GLU A 839 23.14 -0.79 -5.75
N ILE A 840 23.40 -1.06 -4.47
CA ILE A 840 23.00 -0.16 -3.37
C ILE A 840 23.74 1.19 -3.49
N LEU A 841 25.05 1.17 -3.75
CA LEU A 841 25.85 2.39 -3.86
C LEU A 841 25.42 3.25 -5.06
N THR A 842 25.14 2.63 -6.21
CA THR A 842 24.65 3.34 -7.41
C THR A 842 23.23 3.87 -7.23
N GLY A 843 22.33 3.11 -6.59
CA GLY A 843 20.98 3.57 -6.26
C GLY A 843 20.95 4.79 -5.33
N LYS A 844 21.87 4.84 -4.35
CA LYS A 844 21.99 5.96 -3.41
C LYS A 844 22.26 7.30 -4.12
N SER A 845 23.22 7.35 -5.05
CA SER A 845 23.56 8.57 -5.78
C SER A 845 22.41 9.11 -6.63
N VAL A 846 21.56 8.23 -7.20
CA VAL A 846 20.36 8.64 -7.95
C VAL A 846 19.31 9.25 -7.02
N ILE A 847 19.11 8.70 -5.81
CA ILE A 847 18.17 9.24 -4.81
C ILE A 847 18.63 10.62 -4.31
N GLU A 848 19.93 10.80 -4.05
CA GLU A 848 20.51 12.09 -3.66
C GLU A 848 20.32 13.14 -4.77
N ALA A 849 20.54 12.76 -6.03
CA ALA A 849 20.27 13.62 -7.19
C ALA A 849 18.78 14.02 -7.30
N ILE A 850 17.84 13.08 -7.16
CA ILE A 850 16.40 13.36 -7.17
C ILE A 850 16.03 14.36 -6.06
N ASN A 851 16.53 14.14 -4.84
CA ASN A 851 16.22 15.02 -3.71
C ASN A 851 16.74 16.44 -3.93
N ASN A 852 17.96 16.60 -4.49
CA ASN A 852 18.52 17.92 -4.81
C ASN A 852 17.64 18.70 -5.80
N VAL A 853 17.13 18.03 -6.85
CA VAL A 853 16.21 18.65 -7.82
C VAL A 853 14.93 19.14 -7.14
N PHE A 854 14.34 18.30 -6.28
CA PHE A 854 13.12 18.68 -5.57
C PHE A 854 13.34 19.84 -4.59
N GLN A 855 14.43 19.85 -3.81
CA GLN A 855 14.72 20.95 -2.88
C GLN A 855 14.90 22.29 -3.61
N GLU A 856 15.73 22.32 -4.66
CA GLU A 856 15.98 23.54 -5.44
C GLU A 856 14.73 24.01 -6.22
N SER A 857 13.84 23.08 -6.60
CA SER A 857 12.55 23.46 -7.24
C SER A 857 11.60 24.21 -6.30
N LEU A 858 11.75 24.06 -4.98
CA LEU A 858 10.96 24.79 -3.99
C LEU A 858 11.42 26.25 -3.81
N THR A 859 12.68 26.54 -4.12
CA THR A 859 13.31 27.85 -3.95
C THR A 859 13.42 28.65 -5.26
N ALA A 860 13.41 27.99 -6.41
CA ALA A 860 13.45 28.65 -7.72
C ALA A 860 12.26 29.61 -7.93
N GLU A 861 12.53 30.83 -8.38
CA GLU A 861 11.53 31.85 -8.69
C GLU A 861 10.96 31.69 -10.11
N SER A 862 11.72 31.09 -11.04
CA SER A 862 11.35 30.96 -12.46
C SER A 862 11.45 29.53 -13.01
N GLU A 863 10.70 29.25 -14.10
CA GLU A 863 10.85 28.00 -14.87
C GLU A 863 12.31 27.80 -15.34
N LYS A 864 12.99 28.89 -15.72
CA LYS A 864 14.37 28.85 -16.24
C LYS A 864 15.37 28.31 -15.21
N GLU A 865 15.28 28.76 -13.95
CA GLU A 865 16.13 28.25 -12.86
C GLU A 865 15.93 26.75 -12.64
N VAL A 866 14.67 26.30 -12.62
CA VAL A 866 14.32 24.88 -12.49
C VAL A 866 14.93 24.05 -13.61
N VAL A 867 14.80 24.49 -14.87
CA VAL A 867 15.34 23.75 -16.02
C VAL A 867 16.88 23.69 -15.97
N MET A 868 17.53 24.80 -15.61
CA MET A 868 18.99 24.85 -15.44
C MET A 868 19.47 23.90 -14.34
N LYS A 869 18.78 23.83 -13.19
CA LYS A 869 19.16 22.92 -12.10
C LYS A 869 18.99 21.45 -12.46
N CYS A 870 17.92 21.11 -13.20
CA CYS A 870 17.73 19.75 -13.72
C CYS A 870 18.91 19.31 -14.61
N LEU A 871 19.43 20.24 -15.43
CA LEU A 871 20.57 20.00 -16.29
C LEU A 871 21.88 19.84 -15.51
N GLU A 872 22.16 20.73 -14.56
CA GLU A 872 23.34 20.66 -13.67
C GLU A 872 23.41 19.33 -12.92
N VAL A 873 22.29 18.88 -12.32
CA VAL A 873 22.22 17.59 -11.61
C VAL A 873 22.44 16.39 -12.55
N ALA A 874 21.98 16.47 -13.79
CA ALA A 874 22.21 15.42 -14.79
C ALA A 874 23.69 15.35 -15.22
N GLU A 875 24.34 16.50 -15.34
CA GLU A 875 25.77 16.63 -15.68
C GLU A 875 26.66 16.09 -14.56
N ASP A 876 26.42 16.52 -13.31
CA ASP A 876 27.15 16.06 -12.12
C ASP A 876 27.06 14.55 -11.93
N LEU A 877 25.86 13.97 -12.09
CA LEU A 877 25.64 12.52 -11.87
C LEU A 877 26.32 11.65 -12.94
N THR A 878 26.52 12.18 -14.14
CA THR A 878 27.13 11.42 -15.25
C THR A 878 28.61 11.75 -15.49
N GLY A 879 29.09 12.91 -15.02
CA GLY A 879 30.39 13.46 -15.41
C GLY A 879 30.42 13.93 -16.87
N SER A 880 29.30 14.51 -17.34
CA SER A 880 29.20 15.09 -18.68
C SER A 880 29.82 16.49 -18.73
N GLU A 881 30.43 16.88 -19.85
CA GLU A 881 31.03 18.22 -19.96
C GLU A 881 29.99 19.32 -20.21
N PHE A 882 28.88 18.99 -20.87
CA PHE A 882 27.76 19.89 -21.14
C PHE A 882 26.52 19.12 -21.62
N GLY A 883 25.39 19.81 -21.69
CA GLY A 883 24.13 19.29 -22.18
C GLY A 883 23.10 20.39 -22.45
N PHE A 884 21.87 19.95 -22.76
CA PHE A 884 20.71 20.81 -22.93
C PHE A 884 19.41 20.09 -22.57
N LEU A 885 18.37 20.88 -22.32
CA LEU A 885 17.01 20.41 -22.10
C LEU A 885 16.07 21.20 -23.02
N GLY A 886 15.39 20.49 -23.92
CA GLY A 886 14.47 21.05 -24.90
C GLY A 886 13.04 20.52 -24.75
N GLU A 887 12.05 21.35 -25.11
CA GLU A 887 10.62 21.04 -25.07
C GLU A 887 10.00 21.14 -26.48
N ILE A 888 9.08 20.23 -26.81
CA ILE A 888 8.41 20.20 -28.11
C ILE A 888 7.33 21.28 -28.15
N ASN A 889 7.49 22.22 -29.08
CA ASN A 889 6.60 23.35 -29.27
C ASN A 889 5.32 22.96 -30.03
N LYS A 890 4.36 23.90 -30.16
CA LYS A 890 3.06 23.65 -30.81
C LYS A 890 3.14 23.26 -32.28
N LYS A 891 4.27 23.48 -32.96
CA LYS A 891 4.53 23.07 -34.36
C LYS A 891 5.16 21.68 -34.48
N GLY A 892 5.41 21.00 -33.36
CA GLY A 892 6.13 19.71 -33.34
C GLY A 892 7.64 19.85 -33.54
N ARG A 893 8.20 21.04 -33.31
CA ARG A 893 9.65 21.33 -33.35
C ARG A 893 10.21 21.47 -31.94
N LEU A 894 11.52 21.34 -31.77
CA LEU A 894 12.16 21.44 -30.45
C LEU A 894 12.61 22.88 -30.16
N ASP A 895 12.25 23.40 -28.99
CA ASP A 895 12.75 24.67 -28.46
C ASP A 895 13.63 24.39 -27.23
N ASP A 896 14.83 24.94 -27.18
CA ASP A 896 15.70 24.83 -26.00
C ASP A 896 15.15 25.66 -24.84
N ARG A 897 15.18 25.05 -23.64
CA ARG A 897 14.75 25.66 -22.38
C ARG A 897 15.92 25.93 -21.44
N ALA A 898 16.93 25.06 -21.45
CA ALA A 898 18.20 25.23 -20.77
C ALA A 898 19.35 24.66 -21.59
N LEU A 899 20.52 25.27 -21.45
CA LEU A 899 21.79 24.94 -22.09
C LEU A 899 22.90 25.23 -21.06
N SER A 900 23.83 24.30 -20.84
CA SER A 900 24.84 24.43 -19.79
C SER A 900 26.01 25.34 -20.20
N PRO A 901 26.59 26.15 -19.30
CA PRO A 901 27.64 27.13 -19.64
C PRO A 901 28.94 26.61 -20.31
N PRO A 902 29.47 25.39 -20.03
CA PRO A 902 30.74 24.96 -20.62
C PRO A 902 30.68 24.67 -22.12
N GLY A 903 29.50 24.28 -22.64
CA GLY A 903 29.33 23.86 -24.03
C GLY A 903 29.49 25.00 -25.03
N TRP A 904 28.74 26.09 -24.86
CA TRP A 904 28.65 27.16 -25.87
C TRP A 904 29.61 28.35 -25.66
N SER A 905 30.33 28.45 -24.54
CA SER A 905 31.41 29.45 -24.39
C SER A 905 32.57 29.28 -25.39
N LYS A 906 32.59 28.17 -26.13
CA LYS A 906 33.53 27.82 -27.21
C LYS A 906 32.86 27.69 -28.59
N CYS A 907 31.58 28.06 -28.72
CA CYS A 907 30.84 27.92 -29.98
C CYS A 907 30.90 29.22 -30.77
N GLU A 908 31.22 29.13 -32.06
CA GLU A 908 31.47 30.27 -32.94
C GLU A 908 30.39 30.43 -34.04
N THR A 909 29.26 29.72 -33.94
CA THR A 909 28.12 29.87 -34.89
C THR A 909 27.39 31.20 -34.71
N GLU A 910 26.63 31.64 -35.72
CA GLU A 910 25.92 32.95 -35.72
C GLU A 910 24.97 33.19 -34.54
N ASN A 911 24.48 32.14 -33.87
CA ASN A 911 23.47 32.23 -32.79
C ASN A 911 24.04 32.01 -31.38
N ALA A 912 25.33 32.27 -31.14
CA ALA A 912 26.05 31.79 -29.95
C ALA A 912 25.65 32.30 -28.56
N THR A 913 24.70 33.22 -28.49
CA THR A 913 24.24 33.82 -27.22
C THR A 913 22.76 33.55 -26.89
N GLU A 914 22.03 32.79 -27.72
CA GLU A 914 20.59 32.56 -27.55
C GLU A 914 20.20 31.07 -27.53
N LEU A 915 19.10 30.76 -26.83
CA LEU A 915 18.49 29.42 -26.84
C LEU A 915 17.87 29.16 -28.22
N LEU A 916 18.24 28.04 -28.87
CA LEU A 916 17.73 27.70 -30.19
C LEU A 916 16.23 27.37 -30.14
N LYS A 917 15.49 27.80 -31.17
CA LYS A 917 14.03 27.60 -31.28
C LYS A 917 13.64 27.09 -32.65
N ASP A 918 12.46 26.46 -32.72
CA ASP A 918 11.93 25.84 -33.93
C ASP A 918 12.92 24.86 -34.59
N MET A 919 13.70 24.11 -33.79
CA MET A 919 14.65 23.14 -34.33
C MET A 919 13.93 21.93 -34.96
N GLU A 920 14.40 21.51 -36.13
CA GLU A 920 13.89 20.31 -36.80
C GLU A 920 14.40 19.05 -36.10
N ILE A 921 13.50 18.15 -35.70
CA ILE A 921 13.84 16.92 -34.97
C ILE A 921 14.49 15.92 -35.94
N VAL A 922 15.83 15.87 -35.98
CA VAL A 922 16.63 15.09 -36.95
C VAL A 922 17.84 14.43 -36.29
N SER A 923 18.61 13.64 -37.06
CA SER A 923 19.83 12.97 -36.61
C SER A 923 19.60 11.97 -35.46
N TYR A 924 20.70 11.41 -34.94
CA TYR A 924 20.70 10.46 -33.80
C TYR A 924 20.04 11.04 -32.54
N TRP A 925 20.12 12.36 -32.31
CA TRP A 925 19.45 13.00 -31.18
C TRP A 925 17.93 13.07 -31.39
N GLY A 926 17.46 13.31 -32.62
CA GLY A 926 16.04 13.32 -32.97
C GLY A 926 15.37 11.96 -32.86
N ARG A 927 16.13 10.85 -32.97
CA ARG A 927 15.63 9.50 -32.63
C ARG A 927 15.09 9.43 -31.20
N THR A 928 15.73 10.11 -30.24
CA THR A 928 15.31 10.17 -28.82
C THR A 928 13.83 10.54 -28.68
N ILE A 929 13.42 11.57 -29.44
CA ILE A 929 12.05 12.09 -29.42
C ILE A 929 11.12 11.23 -30.27
N LYS A 930 11.50 10.94 -31.54
CA LYS A 930 10.66 10.23 -32.52
C LYS A 930 10.32 8.80 -32.10
N GLU A 931 11.30 8.09 -31.54
CA GLU A 931 11.15 6.70 -31.10
C GLU A 931 10.70 6.62 -29.63
N SER A 932 10.61 7.76 -28.93
CA SER A 932 10.32 7.84 -27.49
C SER A 932 11.20 6.91 -26.64
N ARG A 933 12.48 6.72 -27.03
CA ARG A 933 13.44 5.85 -26.34
C ARG A 933 14.80 6.53 -26.26
N SER A 934 15.47 6.36 -25.12
CA SER A 934 16.75 7.00 -24.86
C SER A 934 17.87 6.43 -25.73
N GLN A 935 18.68 7.32 -26.30
CA GLN A 935 19.76 7.03 -27.24
C GLN A 935 21.11 7.18 -26.53
N LEU A 936 21.99 6.20 -26.71
CA LEU A 936 23.37 6.24 -26.22
C LEU A 936 24.28 6.03 -27.44
N VAL A 937 25.09 7.03 -27.76
CA VAL A 937 25.93 7.06 -28.96
C VAL A 937 27.35 7.49 -28.57
N ASN A 938 28.26 6.54 -28.46
CA ASN A 938 29.65 6.79 -28.04
C ASN A 938 30.61 7.15 -29.18
N ASP A 939 30.15 7.10 -30.43
CA ASP A 939 30.83 7.66 -31.59
C ASP A 939 29.77 8.25 -32.56
N PRO A 940 29.39 9.53 -32.36
CA PRO A 940 28.39 10.19 -33.19
C PRO A 940 28.80 10.43 -34.65
N ASN A 941 30.08 10.24 -35.00
CA ASN A 941 30.55 10.35 -36.38
C ASN A 941 30.32 9.07 -37.18
N SER A 942 30.22 7.91 -36.51
CA SER A 942 29.89 6.62 -37.15
C SER A 942 28.41 6.25 -37.09
N ASP A 943 27.56 7.03 -36.43
CA ASP A 943 26.11 6.76 -36.36
C ASP A 943 25.44 6.92 -37.74
N PRO A 944 24.62 5.95 -38.21
CA PRO A 944 23.98 6.02 -39.53
C PRO A 944 23.07 7.23 -39.77
N ASP A 945 22.51 7.82 -38.71
CA ASP A 945 21.66 9.03 -38.82
C ASP A 945 22.46 10.33 -38.66
N SER A 946 23.78 10.27 -38.49
CA SER A 946 24.60 11.47 -38.29
C SER A 946 24.55 12.40 -39.50
N ARG A 947 24.20 13.66 -39.24
CA ARG A 947 24.12 14.74 -40.26
C ARG A 947 25.29 15.73 -40.18
N GLY A 948 26.32 15.41 -39.40
CA GLY A 948 27.38 16.35 -39.03
C GLY A 948 26.89 17.42 -38.03
N LEU A 949 27.78 18.38 -37.75
CA LEU A 949 27.53 19.55 -36.91
C LEU A 949 27.80 20.82 -37.74
N PRO A 950 27.09 21.94 -37.50
CA PRO A 950 27.32 23.17 -38.24
C PRO A 950 28.68 23.80 -37.90
N ASP A 951 29.25 24.55 -38.86
CA ASP A 951 30.56 25.19 -38.73
C ASP A 951 30.61 26.11 -37.50
N GLY A 952 31.59 25.88 -36.61
CA GLY A 952 31.74 26.58 -35.34
C GLY A 952 31.09 25.91 -34.12
N HIS A 953 30.35 24.79 -34.29
CA HIS A 953 29.75 24.05 -33.18
C HIS A 953 30.80 23.18 -32.42
N PRO A 954 30.75 23.09 -31.08
CA PRO A 954 31.60 22.20 -30.29
C PRO A 954 31.51 20.73 -30.76
N PRO A 955 32.62 19.97 -30.78
CA PRO A 955 32.59 18.56 -31.16
C PRO A 955 31.79 17.74 -30.14
N ILE A 956 30.87 16.92 -30.63
CA ILE A 956 30.15 15.91 -29.82
C ILE A 956 30.83 14.56 -30.05
N ASN A 957 31.69 14.18 -29.11
CA ASN A 957 32.46 12.93 -29.12
C ASN A 957 31.62 11.74 -28.62
N ASN A 958 30.65 11.99 -27.73
CA ASN A 958 29.65 11.03 -27.30
C ASN A 958 28.40 11.75 -26.81
N PHE A 959 27.25 11.07 -26.87
CA PHE A 959 25.93 11.62 -26.66
C PHE A 959 25.03 10.66 -25.88
N LEU A 960 24.28 11.19 -24.91
CA LEU A 960 23.20 10.51 -24.21
C LEU A 960 21.93 11.38 -24.25
N GLY A 961 20.92 10.95 -24.99
CA GLY A 961 19.61 11.60 -25.05
C GLY A 961 18.55 10.78 -24.33
N VAL A 962 17.74 11.40 -23.47
CA VAL A 962 16.64 10.78 -22.72
C VAL A 962 15.34 11.59 -22.95
N PRO A 963 14.24 10.96 -23.42
CA PRO A 963 12.99 11.65 -23.66
C PRO A 963 12.29 12.03 -22.36
N LEU A 964 11.85 13.28 -22.25
CA LEU A 964 10.97 13.75 -21.17
C LEU A 964 9.53 13.38 -21.55
N LYS A 965 8.82 12.70 -20.65
CA LYS A 965 7.48 12.14 -20.93
C LYS A 965 6.43 12.56 -19.91
N GLU A 966 5.30 13.05 -20.40
CA GLU A 966 4.07 13.23 -19.63
C GLU A 966 3.14 12.05 -19.96
N GLY A 967 3.13 11.03 -19.07
CA GLY A 967 2.47 9.75 -19.35
C GLY A 967 3.04 9.08 -20.60
N ALA A 968 2.18 8.81 -21.60
CA ALA A 968 2.60 8.19 -22.86
C ALA A 968 3.18 9.19 -23.90
N LYS A 969 3.10 10.51 -23.64
CA LYS A 969 3.47 11.55 -24.60
C LYS A 969 4.89 12.04 -24.33
N THR A 970 5.78 11.95 -25.33
CA THR A 970 7.04 12.70 -25.30
C THR A 970 6.73 14.20 -25.35
N ILE A 971 7.19 14.96 -24.36
CA ILE A 971 7.04 16.42 -24.30
C ILE A 971 8.35 17.15 -24.59
N GLY A 972 9.48 16.46 -24.57
CA GLY A 972 10.81 17.04 -24.75
C GLY A 972 11.91 16.00 -24.64
N MET A 973 13.14 16.45 -24.43
CA MET A 973 14.26 15.59 -24.04
C MET A 973 15.27 16.36 -23.19
N ILE A 974 16.00 15.62 -22.36
CA ILE A 974 17.29 16.05 -21.82
C ILE A 974 18.40 15.32 -22.60
N ALA A 975 19.46 16.04 -22.94
CA ALA A 975 20.57 15.53 -23.73
C ALA A 975 21.90 15.97 -23.11
N LEU A 976 22.84 15.03 -23.01
CA LEU A 976 24.16 15.22 -22.41
C LEU A 976 25.24 14.80 -23.41
N ALA A 977 26.39 15.47 -23.35
CA ALA A 977 27.51 15.25 -24.25
C ALA A 977 28.87 15.15 -23.54
N ASN A 978 29.81 14.50 -24.24
CA ASN A 978 31.24 14.49 -23.95
C ASN A 978 31.65 13.98 -22.55
N LYS A 979 30.96 12.97 -22.02
CA LYS A 979 31.47 12.22 -20.86
C LYS A 979 32.84 11.62 -21.17
N LYS A 980 33.81 11.82 -20.27
CA LYS A 980 35.15 11.23 -20.38
C LYS A 980 35.06 9.69 -20.28
N GLY A 981 35.52 9.00 -21.33
CA GLY A 981 35.41 7.54 -21.46
C GLY A 981 34.12 7.03 -22.10
N GLY A 982 33.19 7.92 -22.48
CA GLY A 982 31.91 7.56 -23.07
C GLY A 982 30.82 7.22 -22.04
N TYR A 983 29.57 7.17 -22.49
CA TYR A 983 28.41 6.80 -21.70
C TYR A 983 28.27 5.29 -21.56
N THR A 984 27.84 4.86 -20.38
CA THR A 984 27.52 3.47 -20.06
C THR A 984 26.00 3.25 -20.04
N HIS A 985 25.57 1.98 -20.05
CA HIS A 985 24.16 1.66 -19.80
C HIS A 985 23.67 2.07 -18.41
N GLN A 986 24.57 2.27 -17.43
CA GLN A 986 24.19 2.78 -16.12
C GLN A 986 23.89 4.28 -16.16
N ASP A 987 24.69 5.07 -16.87
CA ASP A 987 24.41 6.51 -17.09
C ASP A 987 23.04 6.71 -17.72
N LYS A 988 22.73 5.89 -18.74
CA LYS A 988 21.42 5.87 -19.39
C LYS A 988 20.28 5.63 -18.38
N ARG A 989 20.38 4.59 -17.56
CA ARG A 989 19.37 4.24 -16.53
C ARG A 989 19.23 5.34 -15.47
N ASN A 990 20.33 5.96 -15.06
CA ASN A 990 20.34 7.03 -14.08
C ASN A 990 19.55 8.25 -14.59
N ILE A 991 19.82 8.71 -15.82
CA ILE A 991 19.10 9.84 -16.42
C ILE A 991 17.66 9.47 -16.81
N GLU A 992 17.38 8.23 -17.24
CA GLU A 992 16.01 7.72 -17.41
C GLU A 992 15.20 7.82 -16.11
N THR A 993 15.81 7.49 -14.97
CA THR A 993 15.17 7.59 -13.65
C THR A 993 14.93 9.05 -13.25
N LEU A 994 15.95 9.92 -13.42
CA LEU A 994 15.82 11.36 -13.15
C LEU A 994 14.80 12.07 -14.05
N SER A 995 14.62 11.62 -15.30
CA SER A 995 13.71 12.24 -16.26
C SER A 995 12.26 12.36 -15.76
N VAL A 996 11.82 11.41 -14.92
CA VAL A 996 10.49 11.43 -14.29
C VAL A 996 10.39 12.58 -13.27
N ALA A 997 11.40 12.74 -12.41
CA ALA A 997 11.46 13.82 -11.43
C ALA A 997 11.56 15.20 -12.11
N PHE A 998 12.34 15.30 -13.20
CA PHE A 998 12.44 16.53 -14.00
C PHE A 998 11.08 16.94 -14.58
N VAL A 999 10.31 16.00 -15.15
CA VAL A 999 8.97 16.31 -15.70
C VAL A 999 8.02 16.80 -14.61
N GLU A 1000 7.95 16.10 -13.47
CA GLU A 1000 7.06 16.47 -12.35
C GLU A 1000 7.34 17.89 -11.85
N VAL A 1001 8.63 18.20 -11.65
CA VAL A 1001 9.11 19.50 -11.17
C VAL A 1001 8.84 20.63 -12.19
N LEU A 1002 9.03 20.37 -13.49
CA LEU A 1002 8.73 21.34 -14.56
C LEU A 1002 7.22 21.63 -14.68
N LEU A 1003 6.38 20.58 -14.63
CA LEU A 1003 4.92 20.73 -14.67
C LEU A 1003 4.40 21.51 -13.46
N ARG A 1004 4.92 21.21 -12.27
CA ARG A 1004 4.59 21.93 -11.03
C ARG A 1004 4.93 23.42 -11.13
N LYS A 1005 6.13 23.79 -11.59
CA LYS A 1005 6.52 25.21 -11.69
C LYS A 1005 5.67 25.97 -12.72
N LYS A 1006 5.29 25.34 -13.84
CA LYS A 1006 4.35 25.92 -14.81
C LYS A 1006 2.98 26.22 -14.18
N ALA A 1007 2.41 25.27 -13.44
CA ALA A 1007 1.13 25.46 -12.75
C ALA A 1007 1.16 26.60 -11.72
N GLU A 1008 2.26 26.72 -10.94
CA GLU A 1008 2.47 27.80 -9.97
C GLU A 1008 2.47 29.20 -10.62
N VAL A 1009 3.17 29.34 -11.76
CA VAL A 1009 3.22 30.58 -12.54
C VAL A 1009 1.85 30.92 -13.13
N GLU A 1010 1.11 29.94 -13.66
CA GLU A 1010 -0.26 30.15 -14.15
C GLU A 1010 -1.20 30.63 -13.04
N ILE A 1011 -1.21 29.96 -11.87
CA ILE A 1011 -2.01 30.35 -10.70
C ILE A 1011 -1.68 31.79 -10.28
N THR A 1012 -0.41 32.14 -10.20
CA THR A 1012 0.04 33.50 -9.85
C THR A 1012 -0.47 34.55 -10.85
N ASN A 1013 -0.46 34.24 -12.14
CA ASN A 1013 -1.00 35.12 -13.19
C ASN A 1013 -2.53 35.19 -13.19
N HIS A 1014 -3.24 34.13 -12.78
CA HIS A 1014 -4.68 34.16 -12.55
C HIS A 1014 -5.04 35.01 -11.32
N MET A 1015 -4.32 34.88 -10.20
CA MET A 1015 -4.51 35.72 -9.02
C MET A 1015 -4.33 37.22 -9.31
N LYS A 1016 -3.29 37.58 -10.09
CA LYS A 1016 -3.08 38.98 -10.53
C LYS A 1016 -4.26 39.51 -11.37
N ARG A 1017 -4.77 38.72 -12.31
CA ARG A 1017 -5.94 39.10 -13.14
C ARG A 1017 -7.22 39.25 -12.31
N LEU A 1018 -7.48 38.34 -11.38
CA LEU A 1018 -8.64 38.41 -10.48
C LEU A 1018 -8.58 39.64 -9.57
N ALA A 1019 -7.40 39.94 -9.01
CA ALA A 1019 -7.20 41.14 -8.18
C ALA A 1019 -7.42 42.45 -8.97
N GLN A 1020 -7.03 42.49 -10.24
CA GLN A 1020 -7.28 43.63 -11.12
C GLN A 1020 -8.77 43.77 -11.46
N SER A 1021 -9.46 42.69 -11.82
CA SER A 1021 -10.89 42.71 -12.14
C SER A 1021 -11.76 43.11 -10.93
N ASN A 1022 -11.43 42.61 -9.73
CA ASN A 1022 -12.10 43.06 -8.49
C ASN A 1022 -11.96 44.57 -8.26
N LYS A 1023 -10.78 45.13 -8.53
CA LYS A 1023 -10.52 46.57 -8.37
C LYS A 1023 -11.30 47.42 -9.39
N GLU A 1024 -11.45 46.93 -10.61
CA GLU A 1024 -12.27 47.58 -11.65
C GLU A 1024 -13.76 47.59 -11.25
N LEU A 1025 -14.27 46.47 -10.72
CA LEU A 1025 -15.64 46.37 -10.22
C LEU A 1025 -15.91 47.31 -9.03
N GLU A 1026 -14.95 47.45 -8.11
CA GLU A 1026 -15.02 48.43 -7.01
C GLU A 1026 -15.06 49.89 -7.51
N GLN A 1027 -14.25 50.21 -8.54
CA GLN A 1027 -14.25 51.55 -9.14
C GLN A 1027 -15.56 51.86 -9.87
N PHE A 1028 -16.11 50.90 -10.61
CA PHE A 1028 -17.41 51.03 -11.26
C PHE A 1028 -18.52 51.33 -10.23
N ALA A 1029 -18.63 50.50 -9.19
CA ALA A 1029 -19.61 50.69 -8.12
C ALA A 1029 -19.47 52.04 -7.39
N TYR A 1030 -18.24 52.58 -7.29
CA TYR A 1030 -18.00 53.92 -6.74
C TYR A 1030 -18.59 55.03 -7.63
N ILE A 1031 -18.31 54.99 -8.94
CA ILE A 1031 -18.70 56.02 -9.91
C ILE A 1031 -20.23 56.03 -10.05
N THR A 1032 -20.86 54.90 -10.35
CA THR A 1032 -22.31 54.79 -10.52
C THR A 1032 -23.07 55.32 -9.29
N SER A 1033 -22.60 55.01 -8.08
CA SER A 1033 -23.24 55.46 -6.85
C SER A 1033 -22.99 56.95 -6.50
N HIS A 1034 -21.93 57.55 -7.05
CA HIS A 1034 -21.71 58.99 -6.98
C HIS A 1034 -22.71 59.71 -7.91
N ASP A 1035 -22.79 59.26 -9.15
CA ASP A 1035 -23.55 59.91 -10.22
C ASP A 1035 -25.07 59.75 -10.01
N LEU A 1036 -25.52 58.66 -9.37
CA LEU A 1036 -26.90 58.51 -8.90
C LEU A 1036 -27.28 59.48 -7.76
N ARG A 1037 -26.31 59.90 -6.92
CA ARG A 1037 -26.59 60.74 -5.75
C ARG A 1037 -26.79 62.21 -6.12
N GLU A 1038 -26.04 62.72 -7.07
CA GLU A 1038 -26.08 64.13 -7.45
C GLU A 1038 -27.47 64.63 -7.89
N PRO A 1039 -28.20 63.97 -8.81
CA PRO A 1039 -29.57 64.35 -9.16
C PRO A 1039 -30.53 64.16 -7.98
N LEU A 1040 -30.33 63.11 -7.18
CA LEU A 1040 -31.19 62.80 -6.04
C LEU A 1040 -31.12 63.87 -4.93
N ARG A 1041 -29.92 64.43 -4.70
CA ARG A 1041 -29.70 65.56 -3.79
C ARG A 1041 -30.35 66.84 -4.33
N MET A 1042 -30.34 67.06 -5.64
CA MET A 1042 -31.08 68.18 -6.25
C MET A 1042 -32.59 68.04 -6.05
N ILE A 1043 -33.16 66.85 -6.34
CA ILE A 1043 -34.58 66.56 -6.14
C ILE A 1043 -34.98 66.81 -4.67
N THR A 1044 -34.21 66.27 -3.72
CA THR A 1044 -34.46 66.48 -2.28
C THR A 1044 -34.44 67.96 -1.90
N SER A 1045 -33.46 68.72 -2.41
CA SER A 1045 -33.33 70.17 -2.15
C SER A 1045 -34.52 70.96 -2.70
N PHE A 1046 -34.96 70.67 -3.93
CA PHE A 1046 -36.12 71.35 -4.51
C PHE A 1046 -37.41 71.02 -3.76
N LEU A 1047 -37.65 69.76 -3.38
CA LEU A 1047 -38.82 69.37 -2.60
C LEU A 1047 -38.85 70.06 -1.22
N GLN A 1048 -37.71 70.14 -0.53
CA GLN A 1048 -37.59 70.85 0.75
C GLN A 1048 -37.82 72.37 0.63
N LEU A 1049 -37.36 72.99 -0.47
CA LEU A 1049 -37.64 74.40 -0.77
C LEU A 1049 -39.12 74.63 -1.11
N LEU A 1050 -39.78 73.65 -1.74
CA LEU A 1050 -41.19 73.71 -2.12
C LEU A 1050 -42.07 73.60 -0.87
N GLN A 1051 -41.80 72.61 0.00
CA GLN A 1051 -42.40 72.49 1.34
C GLN A 1051 -42.28 73.82 2.09
N ARG A 1052 -41.05 74.23 2.46
CA ARG A 1052 -40.80 75.40 3.32
C ARG A 1052 -41.34 76.74 2.79
N ARG A 1053 -41.61 76.87 1.48
CA ARG A 1053 -42.08 78.12 0.87
C ARG A 1053 -43.59 78.16 0.63
N TYR A 1054 -44.25 77.01 0.58
CA TYR A 1054 -45.65 76.89 0.21
C TYR A 1054 -46.50 76.06 1.20
N GLU A 1055 -45.94 75.56 2.30
CA GLU A 1055 -46.63 74.85 3.40
C GLU A 1055 -47.97 75.53 3.78
N ASP A 1056 -47.94 76.82 4.13
CA ASP A 1056 -49.12 77.64 4.48
C ASP A 1056 -50.06 77.99 3.28
N LYS A 1057 -49.80 77.46 2.08
CA LYS A 1057 -50.47 77.83 0.81
C LYS A 1057 -50.94 76.64 -0.02
N LEU A 1058 -50.60 75.44 0.39
CA LEU A 1058 -51.03 74.18 -0.21
C LEU A 1058 -52.17 73.59 0.63
N ASP A 1059 -52.91 72.64 0.04
CA ASP A 1059 -53.83 71.81 0.82
C ASP A 1059 -53.07 70.71 1.56
N ASP A 1060 -53.75 70.08 2.53
CA ASP A 1060 -53.17 69.05 3.38
C ASP A 1060 -52.64 67.86 2.52
N ASP A 1061 -53.40 67.45 1.49
CA ASP A 1061 -53.02 66.42 0.53
C ASP A 1061 -51.70 66.75 -0.20
N ALA A 1062 -51.54 67.97 -0.72
CA ALA A 1062 -50.30 68.37 -1.40
C ALA A 1062 -49.10 68.49 -0.45
N ASN A 1063 -49.32 68.91 0.80
CA ASN A 1063 -48.29 68.89 1.83
C ASN A 1063 -47.87 67.44 2.16
N GLU A 1064 -48.82 66.52 2.33
CA GLU A 1064 -48.57 65.09 2.56
C GLU A 1064 -47.80 64.44 1.39
N PHE A 1065 -48.19 64.73 0.14
CA PHE A 1065 -47.45 64.24 -1.04
C PHE A 1065 -46.02 64.77 -1.11
N ILE A 1066 -45.76 66.02 -0.69
CA ILE A 1066 -44.40 66.56 -0.62
C ILE A 1066 -43.60 65.86 0.49
N GLU A 1067 -44.20 65.57 1.65
CA GLU A 1067 -43.53 64.80 2.70
C GLU A 1067 -43.16 63.39 2.23
N PHE A 1068 -44.07 62.68 1.57
CA PHE A 1068 -43.76 61.37 0.96
C PHE A 1068 -42.64 61.45 -0.08
N ALA A 1069 -42.62 62.50 -0.91
CA ALA A 1069 -41.57 62.69 -1.90
C ALA A 1069 -40.20 62.99 -1.24
N VAL A 1070 -40.16 63.85 -0.21
CA VAL A 1070 -38.95 64.13 0.57
C VAL A 1070 -38.44 62.89 1.30
N ALA A 1071 -39.33 62.10 1.91
CA ALA A 1071 -39.00 60.85 2.57
C ALA A 1071 -38.45 59.81 1.56
N GLY A 1072 -39.12 59.66 0.41
CA GLY A 1072 -38.68 58.78 -0.67
C GLY A 1072 -37.30 59.14 -1.23
N ALA A 1073 -37.02 60.43 -1.40
CA ALA A 1073 -35.72 60.92 -1.86
C ALA A 1073 -34.61 60.70 -0.81
N LYS A 1074 -34.84 61.05 0.47
CA LYS A 1074 -33.90 60.73 1.57
C LYS A 1074 -33.62 59.23 1.68
N ARG A 1075 -34.64 58.38 1.50
CA ARG A 1075 -34.52 56.92 1.53
C ARG A 1075 -33.60 56.38 0.44
N LEU A 1076 -33.68 56.92 -0.78
CA LEU A 1076 -32.80 56.56 -1.89
C LEU A 1076 -31.34 57.03 -1.66
N ASP A 1077 -31.13 58.20 -1.02
CA ASP A 1077 -29.78 58.65 -0.67
C ASP A 1077 -29.13 57.72 0.34
N ASN A 1078 -29.87 57.37 1.40
CA ASN A 1078 -29.44 56.41 2.42
C ASN A 1078 -29.13 55.03 1.81
N MET A 1079 -29.98 54.52 0.92
CA MET A 1079 -29.77 53.25 0.23
C MET A 1079 -28.51 53.25 -0.66
N THR A 1080 -28.22 54.38 -1.32
CA THR A 1080 -27.01 54.58 -2.13
C THR A 1080 -25.75 54.70 -1.26
N ASN A 1081 -25.84 55.36 -0.10
CA ASN A 1081 -24.78 55.43 0.90
C ASN A 1081 -24.45 54.06 1.52
N ASP A 1082 -25.46 53.25 1.81
CA ASP A 1082 -25.31 51.90 2.36
C ASP A 1082 -24.67 50.94 1.36
N LEU A 1083 -25.05 51.00 0.07
CA LEU A 1083 -24.44 50.19 -1.00
C LEU A 1083 -22.94 50.51 -1.16
N LEU A 1084 -22.58 51.80 -1.16
CA LEU A 1084 -21.19 52.26 -1.17
C LEU A 1084 -20.41 51.80 0.06
N SER A 1085 -21.03 51.88 1.24
CA SER A 1085 -20.44 51.40 2.50
C SER A 1085 -20.18 49.90 2.44
N TYR A 1086 -21.15 49.12 1.94
CA TYR A 1086 -21.01 47.69 1.73
C TYR A 1086 -19.86 47.35 0.78
N SER A 1087 -19.68 48.10 -0.32
CA SER A 1087 -18.55 47.95 -1.24
C SER A 1087 -17.20 48.21 -0.55
N ARG A 1088 -17.04 49.39 0.07
CA ARG A 1088 -15.76 49.91 0.64
C ARG A 1088 -15.18 49.11 1.81
N ILE A 1089 -15.95 48.23 2.45
CA ILE A 1089 -15.46 47.37 3.53
C ILE A 1089 -14.26 46.54 3.06
N ALA A 1090 -14.27 46.04 1.80
CA ALA A 1090 -13.19 45.20 1.26
C ALA A 1090 -11.85 45.94 1.09
N SER A 1091 -11.86 47.19 0.61
CA SER A 1091 -10.67 47.87 0.08
C SER A 1091 -10.04 48.94 0.98
N SER A 1092 -10.59 49.19 2.17
CA SER A 1092 -10.05 50.18 3.10
C SER A 1092 -8.72 49.72 3.73
N LYS A 1093 -7.66 50.55 3.64
CA LYS A 1093 -6.36 50.31 4.31
C LYS A 1093 -6.56 50.18 5.83
N ARG A 1094 -6.51 48.94 6.34
CA ARG A 1094 -6.78 48.57 7.73
C ARG A 1094 -5.87 49.32 8.72
N GLN A 1095 -6.41 50.09 9.65
CA GLN A 1095 -5.69 50.50 10.87
C GLN A 1095 -5.95 49.51 12.00
N ILE A 1096 -5.35 48.31 11.93
CA ILE A 1096 -5.50 47.29 12.97
C ILE A 1096 -4.84 47.79 14.27
N LYS A 1097 -5.66 48.21 15.23
CA LYS A 1097 -5.25 48.66 16.57
C LYS A 1097 -5.97 47.84 17.63
N LEU A 1098 -5.52 47.90 18.88
CA LEU A 1098 -6.34 47.43 20.01
C LEU A 1098 -7.53 48.38 20.16
N VAL A 1099 -8.74 47.84 20.05
CA VAL A 1099 -10.01 48.56 20.16
C VAL A 1099 -10.71 48.08 21.42
N ASN A 1100 -11.00 49.01 22.33
CA ASN A 1100 -11.78 48.75 23.54
C ASN A 1100 -13.28 48.77 23.20
N PHE A 1101 -13.99 47.65 23.38
CA PHE A 1101 -15.42 47.63 23.05
C PHE A 1101 -16.31 48.45 23.99
N GLU A 1102 -15.82 48.84 25.17
CA GLU A 1102 -16.50 49.83 26.02
C GLU A 1102 -16.58 51.21 25.34
N GLU A 1103 -15.51 51.62 24.65
CA GLU A 1103 -15.46 52.87 23.90
C GLU A 1103 -16.32 52.78 22.62
N VAL A 1104 -16.29 51.64 21.94
CA VAL A 1104 -17.17 51.34 20.78
C VAL A 1104 -18.65 51.43 21.17
N LEU A 1105 -19.03 50.85 22.31
CA LEU A 1105 -20.40 50.91 22.80
C LEU A 1105 -20.77 52.35 23.16
N LYS A 1106 -19.92 53.06 23.90
CA LYS A 1106 -20.14 54.47 24.27
C LYS A 1106 -20.36 55.38 23.06
N GLU A 1107 -19.53 55.26 22.02
CA GLU A 1107 -19.68 56.05 20.79
C GLU A 1107 -20.93 55.62 19.99
N THR A 1108 -21.25 54.33 19.96
CA THR A 1108 -22.50 53.83 19.37
C THR A 1108 -23.73 54.42 20.06
N LEU A 1109 -23.75 54.45 21.40
CA LEU A 1109 -24.84 55.02 22.19
C LEU A 1109 -24.99 56.52 21.99
N GLN A 1110 -23.88 57.25 21.80
CA GLN A 1110 -23.91 58.68 21.43
C GLN A 1110 -24.53 58.87 20.04
N ASN A 1111 -24.16 58.04 19.06
CA ASN A 1111 -24.69 58.12 17.70
C ASN A 1111 -26.17 57.69 17.61
N LEU A 1112 -26.65 56.86 18.54
CA LEU A 1112 -28.05 56.43 18.64
C LEU A 1112 -28.85 57.23 19.69
N LYS A 1113 -28.32 58.35 20.20
CA LYS A 1113 -28.94 59.10 21.32
C LYS A 1113 -30.40 59.47 21.07
N VAL A 1114 -30.71 60.05 19.91
CA VAL A 1114 -32.08 60.49 19.56
C VAL A 1114 -33.08 59.32 19.58
N PRO A 1115 -32.89 58.22 18.81
CA PRO A 1115 -33.82 57.10 18.86
C PRO A 1115 -33.84 56.38 20.23
N ILE A 1116 -32.78 56.43 21.04
CA ILE A 1116 -32.80 55.93 22.42
C ILE A 1116 -33.75 56.77 23.29
N GLU A 1117 -33.67 58.10 23.22
CA GLU A 1117 -34.49 59.03 23.99
C GLU A 1117 -35.97 58.99 23.56
N GLU A 1118 -36.25 58.99 22.25
CA GLU A 1118 -37.60 58.91 21.68
C GLU A 1118 -38.32 57.61 22.04
N ASN A 1119 -37.62 56.47 21.98
CA ASN A 1119 -38.19 55.15 22.23
C ASN A 1119 -38.03 54.68 23.69
N LYS A 1120 -37.41 55.49 24.56
CA LYS A 1120 -37.11 55.18 25.97
C LYS A 1120 -36.38 53.83 26.14
N ALA A 1121 -35.42 53.56 25.26
CA ALA A 1121 -34.71 52.30 25.22
C ALA A 1121 -33.76 52.15 26.42
N VAL A 1122 -33.83 51.01 27.10
CA VAL A 1122 -32.95 50.64 28.22
C VAL A 1122 -31.87 49.71 27.69
N ILE A 1123 -30.62 50.16 27.71
CA ILE A 1123 -29.47 49.39 27.20
C ILE A 1123 -28.56 49.05 28.38
N THR A 1124 -28.28 47.75 28.54
CA THR A 1124 -27.43 47.20 29.60
C THR A 1124 -26.34 46.33 28.98
N HIS A 1125 -25.20 46.20 29.66
CA HIS A 1125 -24.11 45.36 29.18
C HIS A 1125 -23.30 44.73 30.31
N GLU A 1126 -22.68 43.60 30.00
CA GLU A 1126 -21.56 43.02 30.76
C GLU A 1126 -20.24 43.69 30.35
N PRO A 1127 -19.13 43.47 31.08
CA PRO A 1127 -17.81 44.01 30.71
C PRO A 1127 -17.36 43.54 29.31
N LEU A 1128 -17.01 44.48 28.43
CA LEU A 1128 -16.67 44.21 27.04
C LEU A 1128 -15.15 44.11 26.82
N PRO A 1129 -14.68 43.25 25.90
CA PRO A 1129 -13.26 42.97 25.71
C PRO A 1129 -12.53 44.02 24.86
N THR A 1130 -11.21 44.08 24.99
CA THR A 1130 -10.33 44.79 24.04
C THR A 1130 -9.81 43.80 22.99
N ILE A 1131 -10.09 44.05 21.70
CA ILE A 1131 -9.72 43.15 20.59
C ILE A 1131 -9.01 43.95 19.49
N LYS A 1132 -8.13 43.32 18.71
CA LYS A 1132 -7.51 43.96 17.54
C LYS A 1132 -8.51 44.14 16.40
N GLY A 1133 -8.60 45.34 15.84
CA GLY A 1133 -9.49 45.64 14.70
C GLY A 1133 -9.47 47.12 14.29
N ASP A 1134 -10.43 47.51 13.45
CA ASP A 1134 -10.71 48.90 13.11
C ASP A 1134 -11.92 49.40 13.93
N ALA A 1135 -11.73 50.47 14.71
CA ALA A 1135 -12.75 51.00 15.60
C ALA A 1135 -14.03 51.43 14.86
N LYS A 1136 -13.91 52.03 13.66
CA LYS A 1136 -15.06 52.52 12.89
C LYS A 1136 -15.96 51.38 12.44
N LEU A 1137 -15.37 50.29 11.97
CA LEU A 1137 -16.13 49.08 11.59
C LEU A 1137 -16.79 48.42 12.82
N LYS A 1138 -16.19 48.51 14.02
CA LYS A 1138 -16.82 48.00 15.24
C LYS A 1138 -18.00 48.86 15.71
N ILE A 1139 -17.88 50.19 15.61
CA ILE A 1139 -18.99 51.12 15.87
C ILE A 1139 -20.13 50.86 14.87
N GLN A 1140 -19.83 50.74 13.58
CA GLN A 1140 -20.83 50.46 12.55
C GLN A 1140 -21.53 49.09 12.74
N LEU A 1141 -20.79 48.06 13.17
CA LEU A 1141 -21.36 46.75 13.54
C LEU A 1141 -22.36 46.88 14.71
N PHE A 1142 -21.97 47.58 15.78
CA PHE A 1142 -22.83 47.81 16.94
C PHE A 1142 -24.05 48.68 16.57
N GLN A 1143 -23.87 49.76 15.80
CA GLN A 1143 -24.95 50.62 15.32
C GLN A 1143 -26.00 49.84 14.52
N ASN A 1144 -25.58 48.98 13.59
CA ASN A 1144 -26.50 48.20 12.76
C ASN A 1144 -27.33 47.20 13.58
N ILE A 1145 -26.76 46.58 14.61
CA ILE A 1145 -27.49 45.60 15.43
C ILE A 1145 -28.34 46.30 16.50
N ILE A 1146 -27.77 47.25 17.25
CA ILE A 1146 -28.47 47.98 18.33
C ILE A 1146 -29.56 48.89 17.75
N GLY A 1147 -29.31 49.56 16.62
CA GLY A 1147 -30.31 50.37 15.93
C GLY A 1147 -31.53 49.55 15.50
N ASN A 1148 -31.31 48.35 14.96
CA ASN A 1148 -32.39 47.41 14.64
C ASN A 1148 -33.15 46.96 15.92
N ALA A 1149 -32.46 46.71 17.03
CA ALA A 1149 -33.07 46.29 18.29
C ALA A 1149 -33.95 47.40 18.93
N ILE A 1150 -33.57 48.68 18.82
CA ILE A 1150 -34.43 49.82 19.24
C ILE A 1150 -35.64 49.94 18.31
N LYS A 1151 -35.40 49.79 17.00
CA LYS A 1151 -36.39 49.99 15.94
C LYS A 1151 -37.51 48.95 16.01
N TYR A 1152 -37.19 47.65 15.93
CA TYR A 1152 -38.16 46.55 15.83
C TYR A 1152 -38.72 46.12 17.21
N ARG A 1153 -39.13 47.09 18.01
CA ARG A 1153 -39.68 46.91 19.36
C ARG A 1153 -41.13 46.42 19.34
N SER A 1154 -41.52 45.71 20.40
CA SER A 1154 -42.93 45.44 20.72
C SER A 1154 -43.56 46.68 21.41
N GLU A 1155 -44.81 46.58 21.92
CA GLU A 1155 -45.42 47.64 22.74
C GLU A 1155 -44.67 47.92 24.06
N LYS A 1156 -43.74 47.03 24.45
CA LYS A 1156 -42.90 47.21 25.63
C LYS A 1156 -41.74 48.15 25.33
N THR A 1157 -41.24 48.82 26.36
CA THR A 1157 -39.98 49.59 26.29
C THR A 1157 -38.85 48.69 25.77
N PRO A 1158 -38.05 49.14 24.77
CA PRO A 1158 -36.94 48.33 24.25
C PRO A 1158 -35.93 48.05 25.35
N GLU A 1159 -35.71 46.79 25.69
CA GLU A 1159 -34.67 46.34 26.60
C GLU A 1159 -33.61 45.59 25.81
N ILE A 1160 -32.40 46.12 25.78
CA ILE A 1160 -31.28 45.58 25.01
C ILE A 1160 -30.16 45.20 25.98
N HIS A 1161 -29.71 43.95 25.89
CA HIS A 1161 -28.64 43.41 26.73
C HIS A 1161 -27.47 42.91 25.88
N ILE A 1162 -26.26 43.39 26.18
CA ILE A 1162 -25.03 43.10 25.44
C ILE A 1162 -24.07 42.32 26.33
N SER A 1163 -23.61 41.16 25.85
CA SER A 1163 -22.63 40.30 26.54
C SER A 1163 -21.53 39.86 25.58
N ALA A 1164 -20.36 39.53 26.13
CA ALA A 1164 -19.20 39.07 25.36
C ALA A 1164 -18.41 38.02 26.14
N LYS A 1165 -18.36 36.79 25.62
CA LYS A 1165 -17.70 35.64 26.25
C LYS A 1165 -16.50 35.20 25.43
N LYS A 1166 -15.38 34.90 26.10
CA LYS A 1166 -14.19 34.33 25.45
C LYS A 1166 -14.36 32.82 25.27
N GLU A 1167 -14.20 32.32 24.06
CA GLU A 1167 -14.27 30.89 23.73
C GLU A 1167 -13.05 30.51 22.87
N ASN A 1168 -12.14 29.73 23.45
CA ASN A 1168 -10.87 29.27 22.86
C ASN A 1168 -10.05 30.39 22.15
N ASP A 1169 -10.23 30.54 20.85
CA ASP A 1169 -9.52 31.41 19.91
C ASP A 1169 -10.30 32.67 19.49
N HIS A 1170 -11.55 32.83 19.93
CA HIS A 1170 -12.42 33.96 19.59
C HIS A 1170 -13.20 34.51 20.80
N TYR A 1171 -13.84 35.67 20.61
CA TYR A 1171 -14.88 36.19 21.50
C TYR A 1171 -16.24 36.05 20.82
N LEU A 1172 -17.19 35.41 21.51
CA LEU A 1172 -18.60 35.34 21.15
C LEU A 1172 -19.35 36.51 21.80
N PHE A 1173 -19.85 37.43 20.98
CA PHE A 1173 -20.75 38.50 21.40
C PHE A 1173 -22.20 38.06 21.24
N SER A 1174 -23.07 38.57 22.12
CA SER A 1174 -24.50 38.36 22.09
C SER A 1174 -25.23 39.67 22.41
N ILE A 1175 -26.03 40.17 21.47
CA ILE A 1175 -26.91 41.33 21.63
C ILE A 1175 -28.35 40.82 21.60
N LYS A 1176 -29.03 40.90 22.75
CA LYS A 1176 -30.41 40.43 22.95
C LYS A 1176 -31.38 41.60 23.09
N ASP A 1177 -32.54 41.49 22.46
CA ASP A 1177 -33.65 42.44 22.57
C ASP A 1177 -34.95 41.78 23.09
N ASN A 1178 -35.95 42.59 23.41
CA ASN A 1178 -37.32 42.20 23.78
C ASN A 1178 -38.37 42.61 22.72
N GLY A 1179 -37.94 42.74 21.46
CA GLY A 1179 -38.73 43.25 20.35
C GLY A 1179 -39.78 42.27 19.79
N ILE A 1180 -40.24 42.54 18.57
CA ILE A 1180 -41.30 41.76 17.91
C ILE A 1180 -40.91 40.31 17.61
N GLY A 1181 -39.61 40.02 17.48
CA GLY A 1181 -39.10 38.69 17.11
C GLY A 1181 -39.42 38.28 15.68
N MET A 1182 -38.87 37.16 15.23
CA MET A 1182 -38.90 36.70 13.83
C MET A 1182 -39.20 35.20 13.73
N SER A 1183 -39.84 34.78 12.64
CA SER A 1183 -40.08 33.36 12.37
C SER A 1183 -38.81 32.65 11.90
N LYS A 1184 -38.71 31.33 12.11
CA LYS A 1184 -37.55 30.54 11.63
C LYS A 1184 -37.31 30.65 10.13
N GLN A 1185 -38.36 30.76 9.33
CA GLN A 1185 -38.28 30.86 7.86
C GLN A 1185 -37.62 32.17 7.38
N HIS A 1186 -37.53 33.18 8.25
CA HIS A 1186 -36.95 34.48 7.92
C HIS A 1186 -35.47 34.58 8.31
N LEU A 1187 -35.00 33.79 9.28
CA LEU A 1187 -33.64 33.89 9.84
C LEU A 1187 -32.52 33.72 8.80
N ASP A 1188 -32.71 32.84 7.82
CA ASP A 1188 -31.72 32.60 6.76
C ASP A 1188 -31.62 33.77 5.75
N LYS A 1189 -32.61 34.67 5.74
CA LYS A 1189 -32.73 35.76 4.76
C LYS A 1189 -32.41 37.15 5.31
N ILE A 1190 -32.28 37.31 6.63
CA ILE A 1190 -32.08 38.64 7.26
C ILE A 1190 -30.74 39.31 6.92
N PHE A 1191 -29.77 38.54 6.42
CA PHE A 1191 -28.46 39.05 6.00
C PHE A 1191 -28.37 39.29 4.48
N THR A 1192 -29.41 38.98 3.71
CA THR A 1192 -29.47 39.22 2.27
C THR A 1192 -29.68 40.72 1.98
N ILE A 1193 -28.93 41.26 1.02
CA ILE A 1193 -29.04 42.68 0.62
C ILE A 1193 -30.47 42.97 0.12
N PHE A 1194 -31.04 44.10 0.56
CA PHE A 1194 -32.40 44.57 0.27
C PHE A 1194 -33.56 43.73 0.85
N GLN A 1195 -33.29 42.66 1.61
CA GLN A 1195 -34.34 41.85 2.21
C GLN A 1195 -34.97 42.57 3.42
N ARG A 1196 -36.31 42.63 3.47
CA ARG A 1196 -37.10 43.14 4.61
C ARG A 1196 -38.19 42.15 4.99
N LEU A 1197 -38.62 42.20 6.26
CA LEU A 1197 -39.64 41.31 6.82
C LEU A 1197 -40.97 42.02 7.16
N HIS A 1198 -40.99 43.35 7.12
CA HIS A 1198 -42.12 44.21 7.48
C HIS A 1198 -42.36 45.24 6.38
N THR A 1199 -43.59 45.73 6.28
CA THR A 1199 -44.00 46.74 5.29
C THR A 1199 -43.37 48.11 5.61
N HIS A 1200 -43.40 49.02 4.64
CA HIS A 1200 -42.78 50.34 4.81
C HIS A 1200 -43.47 51.19 5.89
N GLU A 1201 -44.79 51.05 5.99
CA GLU A 1201 -45.66 51.76 6.94
C GLU A 1201 -45.40 51.35 8.41
N GLU A 1202 -44.92 50.13 8.65
CA GLU A 1202 -44.62 49.64 10.00
C GLU A 1202 -43.25 50.13 10.53
N TYR A 1203 -42.20 50.17 9.69
CA TYR A 1203 -40.81 50.24 10.18
C TYR A 1203 -39.73 50.78 9.18
N GLU A 1204 -39.25 52.02 9.34
CA GLU A 1204 -38.25 52.68 8.46
C GLU A 1204 -36.84 52.05 8.40
N GLY A 1205 -36.30 51.73 7.21
CA GLY A 1205 -34.88 51.38 7.03
C GLY A 1205 -34.56 50.80 5.66
N THR A 1206 -33.28 50.71 5.27
CA THR A 1206 -32.86 50.31 3.91
C THR A 1206 -32.96 48.82 3.63
N GLY A 1207 -32.68 47.96 4.62
CA GLY A 1207 -32.52 46.51 4.45
C GLY A 1207 -31.08 46.06 4.16
N ILE A 1208 -30.08 46.94 4.32
CA ILE A 1208 -28.66 46.65 4.04
C ILE A 1208 -27.83 46.49 5.33
N GLY A 1209 -28.25 47.09 6.45
CA GLY A 1209 -27.47 47.15 7.70
C GLY A 1209 -27.02 45.79 8.28
N LEU A 1210 -27.85 44.73 8.18
CA LEU A 1210 -27.45 43.39 8.61
C LEU A 1210 -26.46 42.73 7.62
N ALA A 1211 -26.59 42.96 6.31
CA ALA A 1211 -25.60 42.53 5.33
C ALA A 1211 -24.24 43.21 5.57
N ILE A 1212 -24.23 44.49 5.93
CA ILE A 1212 -23.02 45.22 6.38
C ILE A 1212 -22.44 44.58 7.64
N ALA A 1213 -23.27 44.30 8.66
CA ALA A 1213 -22.82 43.63 9.88
C ALA A 1213 -22.17 42.27 9.59
N GLN A 1214 -22.77 41.45 8.71
CA GLN A 1214 -22.21 40.18 8.26
C GLN A 1214 -20.89 40.36 7.53
N LYS A 1215 -20.79 41.31 6.60
CA LYS A 1215 -19.54 41.56 5.86
C LYS A 1215 -18.41 42.01 6.77
N ILE A 1216 -18.68 42.86 7.77
CA ILE A 1216 -17.69 43.30 8.78
C ILE A 1216 -17.18 42.13 9.61
N VAL A 1217 -18.04 41.18 9.97
CA VAL A 1217 -17.68 40.01 10.78
C VAL A 1217 -16.91 38.98 9.94
N HIS A 1218 -17.41 38.62 8.75
CA HIS A 1218 -16.77 37.65 7.86
C HIS A 1218 -15.38 38.12 7.39
N GLN A 1219 -15.19 39.41 7.10
CA GLN A 1219 -13.88 39.96 6.71
C GLN A 1219 -12.81 39.82 7.80
N GLN A 1220 -13.22 39.59 9.05
CA GLN A 1220 -12.32 39.41 10.20
C GLN A 1220 -12.18 37.94 10.61
N GLY A 1221 -12.64 36.99 9.78
CA GLY A 1221 -12.61 35.56 10.06
C GLY A 1221 -13.63 35.10 11.11
N GLY A 1222 -14.62 35.94 11.42
CA GLY A 1222 -15.73 35.60 12.32
C GLY A 1222 -16.98 35.15 11.56
N THR A 1223 -18.00 34.77 12.32
CA THR A 1223 -19.34 34.36 11.85
C THR A 1223 -20.42 35.15 12.59
N ILE A 1224 -21.56 35.43 11.94
CA ILE A 1224 -22.73 36.08 12.55
C ILE A 1224 -23.99 35.25 12.29
N TRP A 1225 -24.91 35.20 13.26
CA TRP A 1225 -26.22 34.57 13.13
C TRP A 1225 -27.22 35.17 14.12
N ALA A 1226 -28.49 34.80 14.03
CA ALA A 1226 -29.52 35.21 14.97
C ALA A 1226 -30.34 34.02 15.48
N LYS A 1227 -30.87 34.14 16.70
CA LYS A 1227 -31.95 33.32 17.24
C LYS A 1227 -33.11 34.25 17.57
N SER A 1228 -34.34 33.86 17.22
CA SER A 1228 -35.52 34.69 17.45
C SER A 1228 -36.77 33.83 17.52
N GLU A 1229 -37.77 34.28 18.27
CA GLU A 1229 -39.11 33.72 18.31
C GLU A 1229 -40.14 34.87 18.26
N PRO A 1230 -41.23 34.77 17.48
CA PRO A 1230 -42.24 35.82 17.42
C PRO A 1230 -42.81 36.16 18.80
N GLY A 1231 -42.90 37.45 19.11
CA GLY A 1231 -43.37 37.99 20.38
C GLY A 1231 -42.40 37.89 21.57
N LYS A 1232 -41.17 37.38 21.37
CA LYS A 1232 -40.17 37.20 22.45
C LYS A 1232 -38.84 37.92 22.24
N GLY A 1233 -38.73 38.77 21.22
CA GLY A 1233 -37.49 39.42 20.81
C GLY A 1233 -36.50 38.51 20.11
N SER A 1234 -35.33 39.05 19.82
CA SER A 1234 -34.24 38.36 19.11
C SER A 1234 -32.94 38.35 19.92
N THR A 1235 -31.98 37.54 19.47
CA THR A 1235 -30.61 37.56 19.96
C THR A 1235 -29.67 37.36 18.79
N PHE A 1236 -28.89 38.39 18.48
CA PHE A 1236 -27.85 38.38 17.46
C PHE A 1236 -26.53 37.95 18.10
N TYR A 1237 -25.88 36.96 17.50
CA TYR A 1237 -24.60 36.42 17.91
C TYR A 1237 -23.56 36.68 16.85
N PHE A 1238 -22.35 37.08 17.23
CA PHE A 1238 -21.22 37.10 16.30
C PHE A 1238 -19.89 36.79 16.99
N THR A 1239 -18.96 36.22 16.24
CA THR A 1239 -17.62 35.90 16.71
C THR A 1239 -16.57 36.88 16.19
N ILE A 1240 -15.54 37.15 16.99
CA ILE A 1240 -14.35 37.92 16.56
C ILE A 1240 -13.09 37.17 17.05
N PRO A 1241 -12.17 36.75 16.16
CA PRO A 1241 -10.93 36.10 16.55
C PRO A 1241 -10.03 36.95 17.46
N ILE A 1242 -9.35 36.31 18.42
CA ILE A 1242 -8.41 36.96 19.34
C ILE A 1242 -7.14 37.42 18.62
N LYS A 1243 -6.73 36.68 17.58
CA LYS A 1243 -5.66 37.04 16.65
C LYS A 1243 -6.28 37.20 15.24
N PRO A 1244 -6.12 38.35 14.56
CA PRO A 1244 -6.55 38.46 13.18
C PRO A 1244 -5.70 37.52 12.30
N THR A 1245 -6.35 36.82 11.38
CA THR A 1245 -5.69 36.25 10.20
C THR A 1245 -5.18 37.41 9.33
N ASN A 1246 -3.91 37.36 8.92
CA ASN A 1246 -3.28 38.42 8.10
C ASN A 1246 -4.04 38.62 6.77
#